data_AF-A0A5B0FG72-F1
#
_entry.id   AF-A0A5B0FG72-F1
#
_cell.length_a   1.000
_cell.length_b   1.000
_cell.length_c   1.000
_cell.angle_alpha   90.00
_cell.angle_beta   90.00
_cell.angle_gamma   90.00
#
_symmetry.space_group_name_H-M   'P 1'
#
loop_
_entity.id
_entity.type
_entity.pdbx_description
1 polymer ?
#
loop_
_entity_poly.entity_id
_entity_poly.type
_entity_poly.pdbx_seq_one_letter_code
_entity_poly.pdbx_strand_id
1 'polypeptide(L)'
;MRFHKLLAGLSAATLFAVLGSAAFTGTRPENHVAVERPREAWVLRSVLDGKPRILSIALSDKLWLAYNTKTASLYKAWTGKINFGGPVYTSSHGPQPVSDGVTYMEEPDDNPWRITADGKELTPGISYKGHTILNNQVTLKYDLEYQGKKILVEEKPEFFDAGNGKAGFERAFTVTNAPAGITLSLNVHLNSLATATDYKTDGKFSVTNQRDEHIENQSFKAIDGKLVLNTQGKTTISVSLTKKPAQAEASQKESKADIVAGLFAKSDCNTCHNQEVKTVGPSYKAIAERYENNDQNKNALVAKVIKGGAGNWGQIAMSPHPDLKKEDAETMVTYILELDAAKERAQAASKLMPKPAYPIAIKTVNPTQVATATERPGIAVNIYQFASGIGSVPEINDEMLPVKSGSINALHLDDQDFGDLKDNFAIYASGTINIKKTTNIVFRLVCDDGGKLFIDNKLVADNGVNHPLQPTDAEIILKPGKHPFKVEYYQGGFGKGLSLQWRPYGSKEFTVVPPSVFTYKGADIKRTGQTAIEVKKTDVPGDGSPLAAVHPSFTLSQARPDNFQPRVGGMDFLADGRMVVSTWDSLGSVYIVDGRKAVSPNDIKVKRIAYGLAEPLGLKVVDDEIYVMQKQELTKLVDLNKDELIDEYQTICNGWKVSANFHEFAFGLVYKDGYFYGTLATAINPGGASTKPQIPDRGKVVKISKKDGSFTFAASGLRTPNGIGLGVDDEIFIADNQGDWLPANKIIHLQEGAWYGSRSVDFEGTANKKEAPPVVWLTQDEIGNSPSQPAKLNVGPYKNQMIHGDVTHGGIKRVFAEKVNGAYQGAVFRFTQGLEAGVNRLAWGPDGSLYIGGVGSTGNWGHTGKLGYGLQKLTFNNKAAFEMLAVRAKSDGVEIEFTEPLKEGVGEKASDYGIRQWWFKPTGDYGGPKLDDENLNVKSVKVSADRKKVTLQLAGMKARHVVYIHLNKKTIVSQSGAELWSTEAWYNMNQIPGSI
;
A
#
# COMPACT_ATOMS: atom_id res chain seq x y z
N MET A 1 -29.93 23.05 60.99
CA MET A 1 -30.64 22.65 62.22
C MET A 1 -29.71 21.72 62.99
N ARG A 2 -29.45 22.05 64.26
CA ARG A 2 -28.80 21.32 65.38
C ARG A 2 -28.16 19.92 65.11
N PHE A 3 -26.86 19.68 65.34
CA PHE A 3 -26.09 19.54 66.62
C PHE A 3 -26.10 18.11 67.26
N HIS A 4 -24.91 17.69 67.71
CA HIS A 4 -24.54 16.66 68.75
C HIS A 4 -24.41 15.18 68.31
N LYS A 5 -23.23 14.53 68.41
CA LYS A 5 -22.30 14.18 69.54
C LYS A 5 -22.75 12.97 70.37
N LEU A 6 -21.85 11.98 70.55
CA LEU A 6 -21.22 11.50 71.82
C LEU A 6 -20.34 10.26 71.50
N LEU A 7 -19.02 10.22 71.79
CA LEU A 7 -18.32 9.94 73.08
C LEU A 7 -18.72 8.59 73.71
N ALA A 8 -17.88 7.74 74.33
CA ALA A 8 -16.44 7.67 74.64
C ALA A 8 -16.17 6.37 75.46
N GLY A 9 -14.90 6.04 75.75
CA GLY A 9 -14.48 5.25 76.92
C GLY A 9 -13.86 3.88 76.58
N LEU A 10 -12.53 3.68 76.68
CA LEU A 10 -11.65 3.49 77.86
C LEU A 10 -11.33 2.00 78.15
N SER A 11 -10.08 1.64 77.82
CA SER A 11 -9.12 0.76 78.49
C SER A 11 -9.55 -0.29 79.54
N ALA A 12 -9.07 -1.53 79.36
CA ALA A 12 -8.45 -2.34 80.42
C ALA A 12 -7.52 -3.42 79.81
N ALA A 13 -6.37 -3.63 80.42
CA ALA A 13 -5.23 -4.45 79.99
C ALA A 13 -5.05 -5.70 80.87
N THR A 14 -4.41 -6.77 80.35
CA THR A 14 -3.54 -7.80 81.01
C THR A 14 -3.39 -9.02 80.07
N LEU A 15 -2.31 -9.81 79.92
CA LEU A 15 -0.97 -9.93 80.51
C LEU A 15 -0.08 -10.83 79.58
N PHE A 16 1.18 -10.44 79.34
CA PHE A 16 2.44 -11.18 79.07
C PHE A 16 2.52 -12.54 78.31
N ALA A 17 3.42 -12.61 77.30
CA ALA A 17 4.71 -13.34 77.40
C ALA A 17 5.60 -13.30 76.10
N VAL A 18 6.82 -12.79 76.29
CA VAL A 18 8.13 -13.13 75.68
C VAL A 18 8.31 -13.08 74.15
N LEU A 19 8.93 -11.97 73.68
CA LEU A 19 9.68 -11.89 72.42
C LEU A 19 11.14 -11.54 72.74
N GLY A 20 12.04 -12.47 72.42
CA GLY A 20 13.48 -12.28 72.40
C GLY A 20 13.96 -11.92 70.99
N SER A 21 14.81 -10.90 70.95
CA SER A 21 15.40 -10.19 69.82
C SER A 21 16.29 -11.00 68.86
N ALA A 22 16.17 -10.72 67.55
CA ALA A 22 17.29 -10.67 66.63
C ALA A 22 17.05 -9.56 65.58
N ALA A 23 18.05 -8.71 65.41
CA ALA A 23 18.00 -7.44 64.69
C ALA A 23 17.73 -7.59 63.19
N PHE A 24 16.73 -6.85 62.68
CA PHE A 24 16.72 -6.43 61.28
C PHE A 24 17.31 -5.02 61.22
N THR A 25 18.52 -4.92 60.68
CA THR A 25 19.12 -3.66 60.25
C THR A 25 18.20 -3.02 59.22
N GLY A 26 17.51 -1.93 59.58
CA GLY A 26 16.78 -1.11 58.65
C GLY A 26 17.74 -0.55 57.60
N THR A 27 17.61 -1.02 56.36
CA THR A 27 18.18 -0.34 55.20
C THR A 27 17.46 1.00 55.05
N ARG A 28 18.24 2.09 55.03
CA ARG A 28 17.73 3.41 54.63
C ARG A 28 17.04 3.29 53.26
N PRO A 29 15.96 4.04 52.99
CA PRO A 29 15.48 4.18 51.63
C PRO A 29 16.65 4.72 50.80
N GLU A 30 17.06 3.98 49.77
CA GLU A 30 17.99 4.50 48.78
C GLU A 30 17.35 5.76 48.19
N ASN A 31 18.03 6.89 48.34
CA ASN A 31 17.70 8.11 47.61
C ASN A 31 17.92 7.80 46.12
N HIS A 32 16.91 7.23 45.45
CA HIS A 32 16.91 7.09 44.00
C HIS A 32 16.80 8.50 43.43
N VAL A 33 17.92 9.04 42.96
CA VAL A 33 17.92 10.23 42.11
C VAL A 33 17.16 9.83 40.84
N ALA A 34 16.02 10.47 40.60
CA ALA A 34 15.22 10.18 39.42
C ALA A 34 16.05 10.45 38.16
N VAL A 35 16.23 9.43 37.32
CA VAL A 35 16.95 9.57 36.05
C VAL A 35 16.04 10.28 35.05
N GLU A 36 16.39 11.51 34.69
CA GLU A 36 15.70 12.28 33.65
C GLU A 36 16.11 11.79 32.26
N ARG A 37 15.15 11.74 31.33
CA ARG A 37 15.37 11.33 29.94
C ARG A 37 15.00 12.48 29.00
N PRO A 38 15.76 12.69 27.91
CA PRO A 38 15.63 13.88 27.06
C PRO A 38 14.37 13.89 26.20
N ARG A 39 13.67 12.76 26.11
CA ARG A 39 12.43 12.62 25.35
C ARG A 39 11.54 11.55 25.96
N GLU A 40 10.26 11.60 25.62
CA GLU A 40 9.26 10.65 26.07
C GLU A 40 9.56 9.22 25.56
N ALA A 41 9.61 9.03 24.24
CA ALA A 41 10.03 7.76 23.64
C ALA A 41 11.56 7.68 23.52
N TRP A 42 12.25 7.55 24.65
CA TRP A 42 13.72 7.53 24.70
C TRP A 42 14.33 6.17 24.35
N VAL A 43 13.55 5.09 24.35
CA VAL A 43 13.92 3.78 23.77
C VAL A 43 12.99 3.52 22.60
N LEU A 44 13.53 3.33 21.40
CA LEU A 44 12.72 3.09 20.20
C LEU A 44 13.40 2.19 19.18
N ARG A 45 12.60 1.39 18.49
CA ARG A 45 13.04 0.57 17.36
C ARG A 45 12.80 1.31 16.04
N SER A 46 13.76 1.24 15.12
CA SER A 46 13.60 1.77 13.77
C SER A 46 14.49 1.04 12.75
N VAL A 47 14.40 1.46 11.49
CA VAL A 47 15.54 1.39 10.57
C VAL A 47 16.34 2.67 10.80
N LEU A 48 17.59 2.56 11.25
CA LEU A 48 18.47 3.71 11.48
C LEU A 48 19.69 3.57 10.59
N ASP A 49 20.09 4.63 9.89
CA ASP A 49 21.31 4.66 9.06
C ASP A 49 21.34 3.55 8.00
N GLY A 50 20.17 3.22 7.43
CA GLY A 50 20.04 2.12 6.47
C GLY A 50 20.19 0.73 7.08
N LYS A 51 20.24 0.59 8.41
CA LYS A 51 20.31 -0.69 9.12
C LYS A 51 18.95 -0.99 9.76
N PRO A 52 18.31 -2.14 9.44
CA PRO A 52 17.15 -2.60 10.18
C PRO A 52 17.58 -3.14 11.56
N ARG A 53 16.62 -3.34 12.47
CA ARG A 53 16.84 -3.97 13.79
C ARG A 53 17.68 -3.15 14.74
N ILE A 54 17.62 -1.82 14.58
CA ILE A 54 18.29 -0.90 15.49
C ILE A 54 17.33 -0.49 16.61
N LEU A 55 17.81 -0.60 17.85
CA LEU A 55 17.19 -0.04 19.04
C LEU A 55 17.98 1.22 19.44
N SER A 56 17.39 2.39 19.26
CA SER A 56 17.96 3.67 19.64
C SER A 56 17.58 4.02 21.09
N ILE A 57 18.53 4.51 21.87
CA ILE A 57 18.41 4.80 23.30
C ILE A 57 18.96 6.20 23.55
N ALA A 58 18.10 7.16 23.87
CA ALA A 58 18.49 8.52 24.27
C ALA A 58 18.75 8.56 25.78
N LEU A 59 19.99 8.28 26.21
CA LEU A 59 20.33 8.26 27.63
C LEU A 59 20.35 9.68 28.24
N SER A 60 20.77 10.68 27.45
CA SER A 60 20.80 12.11 27.79
C SER A 60 20.69 12.94 26.51
N ASP A 61 20.39 14.23 26.63
CA ASP A 61 20.52 15.24 25.57
C ASP A 61 21.90 15.27 24.89
N LYS A 62 22.95 14.79 25.59
CA LYS A 62 24.32 14.71 25.11
C LYS A 62 24.70 13.33 24.58
N LEU A 63 23.85 12.31 24.70
CA LEU A 63 24.23 10.95 24.34
C LEU A 63 23.06 10.06 23.92
N TRP A 64 23.17 9.60 22.69
CA TRP A 64 22.42 8.49 22.12
C TRP A 64 23.30 7.25 21.99
N LEU A 65 22.68 6.10 22.19
CA LEU A 65 23.23 4.78 21.83
C LEU A 65 22.30 4.13 20.80
N ALA A 66 22.85 3.34 19.90
CA ALA A 66 22.11 2.50 18.98
C ALA A 66 22.63 1.07 19.05
N TYR A 67 21.74 0.11 19.32
CA TYR A 67 22.06 -1.31 19.39
C TYR A 67 21.52 -2.07 18.19
N ASN A 68 22.35 -2.89 17.55
CA ASN A 68 21.88 -3.84 16.55
C ASN A 68 21.34 -5.09 17.26
N THR A 69 20.02 -5.21 17.32
CA THR A 69 19.35 -6.33 18.01
C THR A 69 19.48 -7.67 17.28
N LYS A 70 19.99 -7.71 16.05
CA LYS A 70 20.34 -8.99 15.39
C LYS A 70 21.61 -9.61 15.98
N THR A 71 22.54 -8.76 16.42
CA THR A 71 23.89 -9.18 16.78
C THR A 71 24.31 -8.74 18.19
N ALA A 72 23.39 -8.13 18.94
CA ALA A 72 23.62 -7.63 20.29
C ALA A 72 24.86 -6.71 20.37
N SER A 73 25.13 -5.94 19.31
CA SER A 73 26.26 -5.02 19.25
C SER A 73 25.81 -3.59 19.54
N LEU A 74 26.67 -2.82 20.23
CA LEU A 74 26.51 -1.38 20.35
C LEU A 74 27.00 -0.74 19.05
N TYR A 75 26.11 -0.68 18.06
CA TYR A 75 26.39 -0.16 16.73
C TYR A 75 27.00 1.24 16.77
N LYS A 76 26.41 2.16 17.54
CA LYS A 76 26.80 3.57 17.52
C LYS A 76 26.54 4.28 18.83
N ALA A 77 27.40 5.24 19.18
CA ALA A 77 27.14 6.25 20.20
C ALA A 77 27.43 7.65 19.64
N TRP A 78 26.52 8.60 19.83
CA TRP A 78 26.64 9.95 19.28
C TRP A 78 25.93 11.01 20.13
N THR A 79 26.31 12.27 19.93
CA THR A 79 25.53 13.43 20.41
C THR A 79 24.82 14.10 19.24
N GLY A 80 23.62 14.63 19.49
CA GLY A 80 22.77 15.23 18.46
C GLY A 80 21.36 14.68 18.49
N LYS A 81 20.82 14.36 17.31
CA LYS A 81 19.43 13.95 17.13
C LYS A 81 19.30 12.77 16.17
N ILE A 82 18.08 12.29 16.00
CA ILE A 82 17.69 11.45 14.87
C ILE A 82 16.83 12.31 13.97
N ASN A 83 17.21 12.40 12.70
CA ASN A 83 16.36 12.96 11.65
C ASN A 83 15.39 11.88 11.21
N PHE A 84 14.16 11.95 11.73
CA PHE A 84 13.10 11.00 11.47
C PHE A 84 12.49 11.24 10.07
N GLY A 85 12.99 10.53 9.07
CA GLY A 85 12.40 10.49 7.72
C GLY A 85 11.49 9.27 7.52
N GLY A 86 10.59 9.36 6.54
CA GLY A 86 9.89 8.22 5.98
C GLY A 86 8.38 8.26 6.23
N PRO A 87 7.64 7.23 5.79
CA PRO A 87 6.18 7.32 5.70
C PRO A 87 5.48 7.61 7.03
N VAL A 88 6.01 7.07 8.13
CA VAL A 88 5.43 7.24 9.48
C VAL A 88 5.70 8.63 10.05
N TYR A 89 6.80 9.27 9.65
CA TYR A 89 7.32 10.49 10.28
C TYR A 89 7.03 11.74 9.43
N THR A 90 7.27 11.66 8.13
CA THR A 90 7.14 12.78 7.18
C THR A 90 6.09 12.55 6.11
N SER A 91 5.46 11.37 6.07
CA SER A 91 4.55 10.94 4.98
C SER A 91 5.24 10.73 3.63
N SER A 92 6.57 10.75 3.59
CA SER A 92 7.38 10.65 2.38
C SER A 92 7.80 9.21 2.06
N HIS A 93 7.89 8.85 0.78
CA HIS A 93 8.48 7.59 0.30
C HIS A 93 10.01 7.64 0.43
N GLY A 94 10.51 7.46 1.66
CA GLY A 94 11.91 7.63 2.05
C GLY A 94 12.28 9.09 2.38
N PRO A 95 13.49 9.37 2.92
CA PRO A 95 14.48 8.43 3.49
C PRO A 95 13.98 7.82 4.81
N GLN A 96 14.63 6.75 5.31
CA GLN A 96 14.40 6.22 6.66
C GLN A 96 15.09 7.10 7.72
N PRO A 97 14.84 6.90 9.03
CA PRO A 97 15.55 7.62 10.07
C PRO A 97 17.09 7.55 9.93
N VAL A 98 17.74 8.70 10.12
CA VAL A 98 19.20 8.84 10.05
C VAL A 98 19.69 9.54 11.32
N SER A 99 20.78 9.05 11.91
CA SER A 99 21.44 9.73 13.02
C SER A 99 22.16 10.98 12.53
N ASP A 100 22.03 12.07 13.28
CA ASP A 100 22.56 13.38 12.94
C ASP A 100 23.30 13.99 14.14
N GLY A 101 24.45 14.61 13.86
CA GLY A 101 25.37 15.11 14.87
C GLY A 101 26.70 14.37 14.89
N VAL A 102 27.34 14.36 16.06
CA VAL A 102 28.74 13.95 16.20
C VAL A 102 28.83 12.53 16.76
N THR A 103 29.33 11.61 15.92
CA THR A 103 29.63 10.22 16.32
C THR A 103 30.83 10.18 17.28
N TYR A 104 30.62 9.59 18.45
CA TYR A 104 31.67 9.28 19.40
C TYR A 104 32.30 7.92 19.14
N MET A 105 31.48 6.93 18.80
CA MET A 105 31.89 5.55 18.63
C MET A 105 30.98 4.90 17.59
N GLU A 106 31.55 4.07 16.74
CA GLU A 106 30.83 3.22 15.80
C GLU A 106 31.55 1.88 15.75
N GLU A 107 30.83 0.79 16.03
CA GLU A 107 31.43 -0.55 16.13
C GLU A 107 31.64 -1.13 14.71
N PRO A 108 32.89 -1.45 14.32
CA PRO A 108 33.18 -2.02 13.01
C PRO A 108 32.75 -3.49 12.87
N ASP A 109 32.69 -4.25 13.96
CA ASP A 109 32.25 -5.66 13.93
C ASP A 109 30.72 -5.76 14.04
N ASP A 110 30.08 -6.37 13.04
CA ASP A 110 28.66 -6.64 13.11
C ASP A 110 28.32 -7.55 14.31
N ASN A 111 29.18 -8.50 14.71
CA ASN A 111 28.98 -9.36 15.88
C ASN A 111 30.24 -9.42 16.79
N PRO A 112 30.31 -8.64 17.89
CA PRO A 112 31.49 -8.52 18.74
C PRO A 112 31.67 -9.66 19.77
N TRP A 113 30.73 -10.59 19.87
CA TRP A 113 30.74 -11.62 20.92
C TRP A 113 31.67 -12.78 20.59
N ARG A 114 32.43 -13.25 21.57
CA ARG A 114 33.37 -14.38 21.43
C ARG A 114 33.27 -15.32 22.63
N ILE A 115 33.19 -16.61 22.35
CA ILE A 115 33.31 -17.69 23.35
C ILE A 115 34.62 -18.43 23.08
N THR A 116 35.48 -18.49 24.08
CA THR A 116 36.69 -19.33 24.04
C THR A 116 36.48 -20.59 24.86
N ALA A 117 36.67 -21.75 24.23
CA ALA A 117 36.61 -23.07 24.86
C ALA A 117 37.70 -23.97 24.24
N ASP A 118 38.38 -24.77 25.06
CA ASP A 118 39.46 -25.67 24.61
C ASP A 118 40.55 -24.99 23.74
N GLY A 119 40.87 -23.73 24.07
CA GLY A 119 41.84 -22.92 23.32
C GLY A 119 41.36 -22.41 21.95
N LYS A 120 40.12 -22.68 21.56
CA LYS A 120 39.50 -22.19 20.32
C LYS A 120 38.52 -21.07 20.60
N GLU A 121 38.55 -20.04 19.77
CA GLU A 121 37.61 -18.93 19.81
C GLU A 121 36.51 -19.12 18.77
N LEU A 122 35.25 -18.90 19.18
CA LEU A 122 34.06 -19.11 18.39
C LEU A 122 33.14 -17.90 18.49
N THR A 123 32.43 -17.58 17.40
CA THR A 123 31.37 -16.58 17.38
C THR A 123 30.03 -17.25 17.72
N PRO A 124 29.34 -16.87 18.82
CA PRO A 124 28.08 -17.50 19.20
C PRO A 124 26.92 -17.07 18.28
N GLY A 125 25.90 -17.92 18.18
CA GLY A 125 24.58 -17.50 17.70
C GLY A 125 23.93 -16.54 18.70
N ILE A 126 23.14 -15.58 18.21
CA ILE A 126 22.55 -14.53 19.05
C ILE A 126 21.05 -14.48 18.85
N SER A 127 20.32 -14.42 19.96
CA SER A 127 18.88 -14.18 19.97
C SER A 127 18.54 -13.06 20.94
N TYR A 128 18.13 -11.91 20.41
CA TYR A 128 17.57 -10.84 21.22
C TYR A 128 16.25 -11.27 21.85
N LYS A 129 16.14 -11.09 23.16
CA LYS A 129 14.97 -11.48 23.95
C LYS A 129 14.05 -10.33 24.29
N GLY A 130 14.50 -9.11 24.03
CA GLY A 130 13.74 -7.92 24.37
C GLY A 130 14.50 -6.97 25.26
N HIS A 131 13.74 -6.06 25.85
CA HIS A 131 14.25 -5.12 26.83
C HIS A 131 13.21 -4.82 27.89
N THR A 132 13.70 -4.41 29.06
CA THR A 132 12.90 -3.91 30.17
C THR A 132 13.20 -2.43 30.38
N ILE A 133 12.18 -1.63 30.63
CA ILE A 133 12.26 -0.22 31.03
C ILE A 133 11.65 -0.11 32.42
N LEU A 134 12.47 0.08 33.45
CA LEU A 134 12.04 0.23 34.84
C LEU A 134 12.80 1.39 35.48
N ASN A 135 12.09 2.24 36.23
CA ASN A 135 12.67 3.41 36.89
C ASN A 135 13.47 4.31 35.93
N ASN A 136 12.95 4.51 34.71
CA ASN A 136 13.63 5.20 33.61
C ASN A 136 14.98 4.61 33.20
N GLN A 137 15.27 3.35 33.48
CA GLN A 137 16.48 2.67 33.05
C GLN A 137 16.15 1.47 32.16
N VAL A 138 16.99 1.22 31.16
CA VAL A 138 16.78 0.16 30.18
C VAL A 138 17.72 -1.00 30.47
N THR A 139 17.21 -2.22 30.37
CA THR A 139 18.00 -3.45 30.41
C THR A 139 17.72 -4.26 29.17
N LEU A 140 18.75 -4.50 28.37
CA LEU A 140 18.70 -5.27 27.13
C LEU A 140 18.97 -6.74 27.45
N LYS A 141 18.26 -7.66 26.81
CA LYS A 141 18.36 -9.10 27.09
C LYS A 141 18.69 -9.90 25.83
N TYR A 142 19.70 -10.75 25.91
CA TYR A 142 20.18 -11.58 24.80
C TYR A 142 20.49 -13.01 25.25
N ASP A 143 20.16 -13.99 24.42
CA ASP A 143 20.75 -15.33 24.52
C ASP A 143 21.95 -15.43 23.57
N LEU A 144 23.07 -15.91 24.08
CA LEU A 144 24.20 -16.40 23.28
C LEU A 144 24.15 -17.93 23.24
N GLU A 145 24.14 -18.48 22.03
CA GLU A 145 24.06 -19.93 21.82
C GLU A 145 25.46 -20.57 21.75
N TYR A 146 25.64 -21.63 22.53
CA TYR A 146 26.85 -22.44 22.54
C TYR A 146 26.50 -23.91 22.79
N GLN A 147 26.80 -24.79 21.81
CA GLN A 147 26.56 -26.23 21.91
C GLN A 147 25.13 -26.60 22.37
N GLY A 148 24.11 -25.89 21.84
CA GLY A 148 22.70 -26.08 22.21
C GLY A 148 22.30 -25.52 23.58
N LYS A 149 23.24 -24.93 24.34
CA LYS A 149 22.95 -24.19 25.58
C LYS A 149 22.80 -22.70 25.30
N LYS A 150 21.97 -22.04 26.11
CA LYS A 150 21.70 -20.60 26.04
C LYS A 150 22.33 -19.90 27.24
N ILE A 151 23.23 -18.97 26.97
CA ILE A 151 23.86 -18.11 27.97
C ILE A 151 23.08 -16.79 27.94
N LEU A 152 22.39 -16.46 29.02
CA LEU A 152 21.63 -15.22 29.10
C LEU A 152 22.58 -14.09 29.51
N VAL A 153 22.55 -13.02 28.72
CA VAL A 153 23.27 -11.77 28.97
C VAL A 153 22.26 -10.65 29.11
N GLU A 154 22.32 -9.98 30.25
CA GLU A 154 21.61 -8.72 30.49
C GLU A 154 22.59 -7.56 30.46
N GLU A 155 22.27 -6.52 29.70
CA GLU A 155 23.09 -5.32 29.56
C GLU A 155 22.29 -4.08 29.96
N LYS A 156 22.81 -3.32 30.92
CA LYS A 156 22.23 -2.06 31.40
C LYS A 156 23.17 -0.91 31.06
N PRO A 157 22.93 -0.18 29.95
CA PRO A 157 23.67 1.04 29.66
C PRO A 157 23.12 2.23 30.46
N GLU A 158 24.00 3.10 30.94
CA GLU A 158 23.60 4.33 31.64
C GLU A 158 24.58 5.50 31.40
N PHE A 159 24.04 6.72 31.33
CA PHE A 159 24.82 7.94 31.17
C PHE A 159 25.43 8.39 32.50
N PHE A 160 26.62 8.97 32.43
CA PHE A 160 27.18 9.79 33.51
C PHE A 160 27.83 11.05 32.93
N ASP A 161 27.81 12.15 33.68
CA ASP A 161 28.57 13.34 33.32
C ASP A 161 30.05 13.12 33.70
N ALA A 162 30.92 13.07 32.69
CA ALA A 162 32.36 12.86 32.89
C ALA A 162 33.10 14.15 33.32
N GLY A 163 32.36 15.21 33.62
CA GLY A 163 32.86 16.52 34.03
C GLY A 163 33.25 17.41 32.85
N ASN A 164 33.28 18.73 33.07
CA ASN A 164 33.68 19.73 32.06
C ASN A 164 32.90 19.66 30.73
N GLY A 165 31.64 19.22 30.80
CA GLY A 165 30.77 19.06 29.62
C GLY A 165 31.11 17.85 28.74
N LYS A 166 31.83 16.87 29.27
CA LYS A 166 32.12 15.59 28.59
C LYS A 166 31.01 14.58 28.89
N ALA A 167 30.52 13.90 27.86
CA ALA A 167 29.61 12.78 28.02
C ALA A 167 30.39 11.52 28.45
N GLY A 168 29.77 10.68 29.26
CA GLY A 168 30.25 9.34 29.56
C GLY A 168 29.10 8.36 29.61
N PHE A 169 29.40 7.08 29.41
CA PHE A 169 28.42 6.02 29.64
C PHE A 169 29.07 4.78 30.22
N GLU A 170 28.31 4.09 31.05
CA GLU A 170 28.62 2.78 31.60
C GLU A 170 27.77 1.72 30.91
N ARG A 171 28.36 0.55 30.65
CA ARG A 171 27.66 -0.68 30.29
C ARG A 171 27.88 -1.68 31.41
N ALA A 172 26.80 -2.08 32.07
CA ALA A 172 26.82 -3.11 33.10
C ALA A 172 26.23 -4.41 32.56
N PHE A 173 27.02 -5.49 32.59
CA PHE A 173 26.63 -6.81 32.12
C PHE A 173 26.39 -7.76 33.29
N THR A 174 25.35 -8.57 33.18
CA THR A 174 25.11 -9.73 34.04
C THR A 174 25.01 -10.97 33.15
N VAL A 175 25.81 -11.98 33.43
CA VAL A 175 25.83 -13.24 32.69
C VAL A 175 25.26 -14.35 33.56
N THR A 176 24.32 -15.11 33.02
CA THR A 176 23.74 -16.28 33.70
C THR A 176 23.74 -17.49 32.77
N ASN A 177 23.76 -18.69 33.36
CA ASN A 177 23.75 -19.97 32.63
C ASN A 177 24.97 -20.22 31.71
N ALA A 178 26.10 -19.57 31.97
CA ALA A 178 27.35 -19.87 31.27
C ALA A 178 27.89 -21.26 31.65
N PRO A 179 28.19 -22.15 30.69
CA PRO A 179 28.81 -23.45 30.96
C PRO A 179 30.17 -23.33 31.67
N ALA A 180 30.54 -24.35 32.45
CA ALA A 180 31.89 -24.42 33.02
C ALA A 180 32.95 -24.56 31.91
N GLY A 181 34.13 -23.99 32.13
CA GLY A 181 35.28 -24.12 31.22
C GLY A 181 35.30 -23.20 30.01
N ILE A 182 34.29 -22.32 29.85
CA ILE A 182 34.30 -21.30 28.80
C ILE A 182 34.80 -19.95 29.32
N THR A 183 35.35 -19.15 28.42
CA THR A 183 35.54 -17.71 28.61
C THR A 183 34.62 -16.96 27.67
N LEU A 184 33.71 -16.14 28.22
CA LEU A 184 32.88 -15.23 27.45
C LEU A 184 33.57 -13.86 27.36
N SER A 185 33.64 -13.32 26.15
CA SER A 185 34.27 -12.03 25.90
C SER A 185 33.55 -11.21 24.85
N LEU A 186 33.72 -9.91 24.95
CA LEU A 186 33.18 -8.91 24.04
C LEU A 186 34.35 -8.13 23.44
N ASN A 187 34.44 -8.12 22.11
CA ASN A 187 35.31 -7.17 21.43
C ASN A 187 34.69 -5.78 21.57
N VAL A 188 35.47 -4.84 22.07
CA VAL A 188 35.03 -3.48 22.33
C VAL A 188 35.90 -2.54 21.53
N HIS A 189 35.23 -1.75 20.68
CA HIS A 189 35.85 -0.61 20.04
C HIS A 189 35.52 0.68 20.79
N LEU A 190 36.52 1.38 21.33
CA LEU A 190 36.33 2.70 21.94
C LEU A 190 37.07 3.76 21.13
N ASN A 191 36.38 4.86 20.83
CA ASN A 191 36.94 5.99 20.09
C ASN A 191 36.63 7.28 20.85
N SER A 192 37.17 8.39 20.34
CA SER A 192 36.91 9.72 20.90
C SER A 192 37.34 9.82 22.36
N LEU A 193 38.48 9.20 22.70
CA LEU A 193 39.08 9.27 24.02
C LEU A 193 40.14 10.39 24.05
N ALA A 194 40.30 11.08 25.18
CA ALA A 194 41.36 12.08 25.34
C ALA A 194 42.69 11.38 25.64
N THR A 195 42.63 10.32 26.44
CA THR A 195 43.75 9.43 26.73
C THR A 195 43.33 7.98 26.46
N ALA A 196 44.29 7.10 26.15
CA ALA A 196 44.01 5.67 25.94
C ALA A 196 43.56 4.95 27.23
N THR A 197 43.49 5.66 28.35
CA THR A 197 43.04 5.19 29.67
C THR A 197 41.72 5.80 30.10
N ASP A 198 41.01 6.52 29.24
CA ASP A 198 39.70 7.12 29.55
C ASP A 198 38.55 6.09 29.58
N TYR A 199 38.82 4.89 30.08
CA TYR A 199 37.85 3.86 30.40
C TYR A 199 38.15 3.26 31.77
N LYS A 200 37.14 2.70 32.42
CA LYS A 200 37.24 1.95 33.67
C LYS A 200 36.46 0.65 33.53
N THR A 201 36.99 -0.44 34.08
CA THR A 201 36.29 -1.72 34.10
C THR A 201 36.71 -2.52 35.32
N ASP A 202 35.78 -3.30 35.87
CA ASP A 202 36.06 -4.33 36.89
C ASP A 202 36.39 -5.70 36.26
N GLY A 203 36.26 -5.82 34.93
CA GLY A 203 36.60 -6.99 34.14
C GLY A 203 38.04 -6.98 33.62
N LYS A 204 38.47 -8.10 33.03
CA LYS A 204 39.79 -8.17 32.37
C LYS A 204 39.66 -7.64 30.94
N PHE A 205 40.13 -6.42 30.70
CA PHE A 205 40.21 -5.81 29.37
C PHE A 205 41.63 -5.88 28.82
N SER A 206 41.81 -6.50 27.67
CA SER A 206 43.09 -6.62 26.97
C SER A 206 43.08 -5.77 25.71
N VAL A 207 43.85 -4.68 25.70
CA VAL A 207 44.01 -3.82 24.53
C VAL A 207 44.76 -4.60 23.44
N THR A 208 44.14 -4.72 22.26
CA THR A 208 44.71 -5.41 21.10
C THR A 208 45.33 -4.43 20.12
N ASN A 209 44.81 -3.21 20.06
CA ASN A 209 45.31 -2.15 19.20
C ASN A 209 45.01 -0.78 19.80
N GLN A 210 45.90 0.18 19.58
CA GLN A 210 45.73 1.57 20.01
C GLN A 210 46.25 2.47 18.90
N ARG A 211 45.47 3.50 18.56
CA ARG A 211 45.79 4.43 17.49
C ARG A 211 45.34 5.85 17.81
N ASP A 212 45.93 6.80 17.10
CA ASP A 212 45.50 8.19 17.06
C ASP A 212 44.55 8.39 15.88
N GLU A 213 43.40 9.01 16.13
CA GLU A 213 42.43 9.44 15.13
C GLU A 213 42.40 10.96 15.10
N HIS A 214 42.33 11.56 13.91
CA HIS A 214 42.36 13.01 13.76
C HIS A 214 41.05 13.47 13.12
N ILE A 215 40.37 14.41 13.77
CA ILE A 215 39.18 15.08 13.23
C ILE A 215 39.47 16.58 13.26
N GLU A 216 39.51 17.20 12.08
CA GLU A 216 39.97 18.58 11.91
C GLU A 216 41.36 18.80 12.54
N ASN A 217 41.48 19.72 13.50
CA ASN A 217 42.72 20.07 14.20
C ASN A 217 42.85 19.37 15.58
N GLN A 218 42.02 18.37 15.89
CA GLN A 218 42.05 17.65 17.16
C GLN A 218 42.44 16.18 16.97
N SER A 219 43.32 15.70 17.84
CA SER A 219 43.70 14.28 17.93
C SER A 219 42.95 13.60 19.08
N PHE A 220 42.43 12.41 18.80
CA PHE A 220 41.72 11.54 19.73
C PHE A 220 42.42 10.18 19.79
N LYS A 221 42.29 9.48 20.91
CA LYS A 221 42.69 8.08 21.02
C LYS A 221 41.53 7.17 20.66
N ALA A 222 41.85 6.10 19.93
CA ALA A 222 40.98 4.96 19.73
C ALA A 222 41.68 3.68 20.18
N ILE A 223 40.93 2.81 20.84
CA ILE A 223 41.40 1.52 21.35
C ILE A 223 40.48 0.41 20.87
N ASP A 224 41.09 -0.67 20.39
CA ASP A 224 40.42 -1.94 20.19
C ASP A 224 40.87 -2.85 21.34
N GLY A 225 39.94 -3.57 21.94
CA GLY A 225 40.30 -4.53 22.97
C GLY A 225 39.24 -5.58 23.22
N LYS A 226 39.63 -6.57 24.03
CA LYS A 226 38.79 -7.71 24.38
C LYS A 226 38.44 -7.64 25.87
N LEU A 227 37.17 -7.44 26.18
CA LEU A 227 36.63 -7.45 27.54
C LEU A 227 36.18 -8.87 27.89
N VAL A 228 36.83 -9.50 28.85
CA VAL A 228 36.37 -10.78 29.42
C VAL A 228 35.32 -10.50 30.49
N LEU A 229 34.14 -11.11 30.32
CA LEU A 229 33.02 -10.96 31.25
C LEU A 229 33.09 -12.00 32.37
N ASN A 230 32.65 -11.60 33.56
CA ASN A 230 32.42 -12.51 34.67
C ASN A 230 31.18 -13.38 34.39
N THR A 231 31.39 -14.67 34.17
CA THR A 231 30.34 -15.64 33.83
C THR A 231 29.44 -16.04 35.01
N GLN A 232 29.75 -15.56 36.23
CA GLN A 232 29.02 -15.84 37.47
C GLN A 232 28.70 -14.55 38.25
N GLY A 233 28.70 -13.38 37.60
CA GLY A 233 28.50 -12.12 38.27
C GLY A 233 28.35 -10.94 37.33
N LYS A 234 28.58 -9.74 37.88
CA LYS A 234 28.53 -8.47 37.15
C LYS A 234 29.89 -8.16 36.52
N THR A 235 29.86 -7.50 35.36
CA THR A 235 31.02 -6.81 34.79
C THR A 235 30.59 -5.43 34.31
N THR A 236 31.36 -4.40 34.61
CA THR A 236 31.12 -3.03 34.13
C THR A 236 32.25 -2.56 33.23
N ILE A 237 31.90 -1.75 32.24
CA ILE A 237 32.86 -0.92 31.51
C ILE A 237 32.26 0.48 31.36
N SER A 238 32.98 1.48 31.84
CA SER A 238 32.58 2.88 31.80
C SER A 238 33.58 3.66 30.95
N VAL A 239 33.09 4.51 30.06
CA VAL A 239 33.90 5.22 29.07
C VAL A 239 33.64 6.71 29.19
N SER A 240 34.70 7.50 29.30
CA SER A 240 34.64 8.96 29.32
C SER A 240 34.99 9.49 27.94
N LEU A 241 34.02 10.11 27.28
CA LEU A 241 34.18 10.61 25.91
C LEU A 241 34.77 12.02 25.92
N THR A 242 35.44 12.42 24.84
CA THR A 242 35.93 13.79 24.69
C THR A 242 34.82 14.77 24.37
N LYS A 243 35.05 16.03 24.73
CA LYS A 243 34.28 17.15 24.19
C LYS A 243 34.80 17.42 22.78
N LYS A 244 34.12 16.90 21.77
CA LYS A 244 34.44 17.16 20.36
C LYS A 244 34.05 18.60 19.97
N PRO A 245 34.70 19.19 18.93
CA PRO A 245 34.33 20.52 18.47
C PRO A 245 32.86 20.52 18.04
N ALA A 246 32.16 21.64 18.28
CA ALA A 246 30.84 21.85 17.71
C ALA A 246 31.01 21.82 16.19
N GLN A 247 30.54 20.76 15.55
CA GLN A 247 30.54 20.72 14.09
C GLN A 247 29.64 21.87 13.63
N ALA A 248 30.17 22.78 12.81
CA ALA A 248 29.31 23.77 12.17
C ALA A 248 28.21 22.99 11.44
N GLU A 249 26.95 23.42 11.59
CA GLU A 249 25.87 22.94 10.73
C GLU A 249 26.41 23.02 9.29
N ALA A 250 26.55 21.86 8.65
CA ALA A 250 27.00 21.82 7.28
C ALA A 250 25.91 22.49 6.44
N SER A 251 26.05 23.81 6.23
CA SER A 251 25.36 24.54 5.19
C SER A 251 25.93 24.06 3.86
N GLN A 252 25.54 22.85 3.47
CA GLN A 252 25.59 22.52 2.06
C GLN A 252 24.63 23.49 1.38
N LYS A 253 25.17 24.40 0.56
CA LYS A 253 24.36 25.02 -0.48
C LYS A 253 23.84 23.87 -1.33
N GLU A 254 22.59 23.51 -1.12
CA GLU A 254 21.89 22.49 -1.91
C GLU A 254 22.11 22.84 -3.38
N SER A 255 22.69 21.90 -4.14
CA SER A 255 22.76 22.04 -5.60
C SER A 255 21.32 22.08 -6.16
N LYS A 256 21.13 22.55 -7.40
CA LYS A 256 19.81 22.47 -8.06
C LYS A 256 19.24 21.04 -8.00
N ALA A 257 20.10 20.02 -8.08
CA ALA A 257 19.71 18.62 -7.94
C ALA A 257 19.28 18.26 -6.51
N ASP A 258 19.95 18.78 -5.48
CA ASP A 258 19.59 18.56 -4.07
C ASP A 258 18.29 19.27 -3.69
N ILE A 259 18.07 20.49 -4.21
CA ILE A 259 16.81 21.23 -4.03
C ILE A 259 15.66 20.44 -4.65
N VAL A 260 15.82 19.99 -5.90
CA VAL A 260 14.80 19.19 -6.60
C VAL A 260 14.54 17.87 -5.87
N ALA A 261 15.59 17.14 -5.49
CA ALA A 261 15.47 15.91 -4.73
C ALA A 261 14.77 16.14 -3.38
N GLY A 262 15.09 17.25 -2.70
CA GLY A 262 14.44 17.68 -1.47
C GLY A 262 12.96 18.02 -1.65
N LEU A 263 12.59 18.66 -2.76
CA LEU A 263 11.19 18.94 -3.10
C LEU A 263 10.39 17.67 -3.42
N PHE A 264 10.98 16.71 -4.16
CA PHE A 264 10.35 15.40 -4.40
C PHE A 264 10.28 14.53 -3.14
N ALA A 265 11.25 14.65 -2.23
CA ALA A 265 11.23 13.94 -0.94
C ALA A 265 10.21 14.55 0.03
N LYS A 266 10.02 15.87 0.01
CA LYS A 266 9.01 16.56 0.84
C LYS A 266 7.60 16.50 0.26
N SER A 267 7.46 16.21 -1.04
CA SER A 267 6.18 15.99 -1.68
C SER A 267 5.78 14.50 -1.69
N ASP A 268 4.51 14.26 -1.94
CA ASP A 268 3.93 12.94 -2.13
C ASP A 268 3.88 12.52 -3.61
N CYS A 269 4.52 13.26 -4.52
CA CYS A 269 4.57 12.92 -5.94
C CYS A 269 5.18 11.52 -6.17
N ASN A 270 6.17 11.15 -5.35
CA ASN A 270 6.81 9.83 -5.31
C ASN A 270 5.89 8.72 -4.79
N THR A 271 4.64 9.02 -4.45
CA THR A 271 3.65 8.01 -4.10
C THR A 271 3.05 7.35 -5.34
N CYS A 272 2.93 8.12 -6.42
CA CYS A 272 2.26 7.70 -7.66
C CYS A 272 3.17 7.78 -8.89
N HIS A 273 4.29 8.49 -8.83
CA HIS A 273 5.21 8.68 -9.95
C HIS A 273 6.61 8.17 -9.62
N ASN A 274 7.28 7.58 -10.62
CA ASN A 274 8.70 7.21 -10.57
C ASN A 274 9.43 7.92 -11.72
N GLN A 275 10.75 8.08 -11.64
CA GLN A 275 11.50 8.73 -12.72
C GLN A 275 11.38 8.00 -14.06
N GLU A 276 11.53 6.67 -14.08
CA GLU A 276 11.65 5.87 -15.30
C GLU A 276 10.43 4.96 -15.53
N VAL A 277 9.88 4.38 -14.47
CA VAL A 277 8.89 3.30 -14.56
C VAL A 277 7.46 3.83 -14.38
N LYS A 278 6.55 3.48 -15.29
CA LYS A 278 5.12 3.75 -15.07
C LYS A 278 4.62 2.94 -13.87
N THR A 279 3.92 3.61 -12.96
CA THR A 279 3.41 3.00 -11.72
C THR A 279 1.92 3.30 -11.61
N VAL A 280 1.47 4.09 -10.64
CA VAL A 280 0.06 4.51 -10.55
C VAL A 280 -0.20 5.63 -11.56
N GLY A 281 0.69 6.62 -11.57
CA GLY A 281 0.79 7.64 -12.59
C GLY A 281 1.90 7.34 -13.61
N PRO A 282 2.03 8.18 -14.65
CA PRO A 282 3.14 8.09 -15.61
C PRO A 282 4.49 8.30 -14.95
N SER A 283 5.56 7.78 -15.55
CA SER A 283 6.91 8.13 -15.11
C SER A 283 7.23 9.60 -15.41
N TYR A 284 8.14 10.22 -14.67
CA TYR A 284 8.60 11.58 -14.97
C TYR A 284 9.20 11.65 -16.38
N LYS A 285 9.90 10.60 -16.81
CA LYS A 285 10.38 10.48 -18.18
C LYS A 285 9.23 10.43 -19.20
N ALA A 286 8.16 9.66 -18.95
CA ALA A 286 6.99 9.67 -19.84
C ALA A 286 6.32 11.06 -19.90
N ILE A 287 6.24 11.78 -18.77
CA ILE A 287 5.77 13.17 -18.76
C ILE A 287 6.70 14.05 -19.60
N ALA A 288 8.01 13.92 -19.42
CA ALA A 288 8.98 14.65 -20.20
C ALA A 288 8.82 14.35 -21.70
N GLU A 289 8.60 13.10 -22.08
CA GLU A 289 8.35 12.63 -23.46
C GLU A 289 7.08 13.21 -24.08
N ARG A 290 5.99 13.29 -23.31
CA ARG A 290 4.69 13.77 -23.80
C ARG A 290 4.60 15.30 -23.94
N TYR A 291 5.32 16.05 -23.12
CA TYR A 291 5.20 17.52 -23.06
C TYR A 291 6.51 18.19 -23.50
N GLU A 292 6.46 19.03 -24.53
CA GLU A 292 7.61 19.83 -24.94
C GLU A 292 8.02 20.79 -23.81
N ASN A 293 9.33 20.96 -23.61
CA ASN A 293 9.88 21.88 -22.60
C ASN A 293 9.72 23.34 -23.06
N ASN A 294 8.52 23.89 -22.90
CA ASN A 294 8.16 25.28 -23.19
C ASN A 294 7.31 25.87 -22.05
N ASP A 295 7.20 27.20 -21.99
CA ASP A 295 6.50 27.90 -20.90
C ASP A 295 5.00 27.57 -20.82
N GLN A 296 4.35 27.30 -21.95
CA GLN A 296 2.93 26.93 -21.97
C GLN A 296 2.70 25.59 -21.25
N ASN A 297 3.48 24.57 -21.61
CA ASN A 297 3.40 23.25 -21.00
C ASN A 297 3.83 23.26 -19.54
N LYS A 298 4.89 24.02 -19.21
CA LYS A 298 5.32 24.21 -17.82
C LYS A 298 4.18 24.78 -16.98
N ASN A 299 3.55 25.87 -17.42
CA ASN A 299 2.44 26.51 -16.70
C ASN A 299 1.21 25.58 -16.56
N ALA A 300 0.89 24.82 -17.62
CA ALA A 300 -0.21 23.86 -17.60
C ALA A 300 0.04 22.71 -16.61
N LEU A 301 1.25 22.15 -16.61
CA LEU A 301 1.65 21.08 -15.69
C LEU A 301 1.69 21.57 -14.24
N VAL A 302 2.21 22.77 -13.96
CA VAL A 302 2.17 23.38 -12.63
C VAL A 302 0.73 23.52 -12.13
N ALA A 303 -0.17 24.03 -12.98
CA ALA A 303 -1.59 24.12 -12.64
C ALA A 303 -2.22 22.74 -12.41
N LYS A 304 -1.84 21.73 -13.19
CA LYS A 304 -2.32 20.34 -13.02
C LYS A 304 -1.82 19.75 -11.71
N VAL A 305 -0.56 19.95 -11.32
CA VAL A 305 0.00 19.47 -10.03
C VAL A 305 -0.79 20.05 -8.86
N ILE A 306 -1.02 21.36 -8.86
CA ILE A 306 -1.72 22.05 -7.76
C ILE A 306 -3.21 21.67 -7.71
N LYS A 307 -3.89 21.64 -8.85
CA LYS A 307 -5.35 21.42 -8.93
C LYS A 307 -5.76 19.95 -9.03
N GLY A 308 -4.81 19.04 -9.27
CA GLY A 308 -5.08 17.66 -9.58
C GLY A 308 -5.79 17.49 -10.93
N GLY A 309 -6.25 16.27 -11.21
CA GLY A 309 -7.16 15.97 -12.31
C GLY A 309 -6.91 14.62 -12.95
N ALA A 310 -7.84 14.20 -13.80
CA ALA A 310 -7.80 12.94 -14.55
C ALA A 310 -7.73 13.18 -16.07
N GLY A 311 -7.75 12.10 -16.86
CA GLY A 311 -8.03 12.15 -18.29
C GLY A 311 -6.80 12.18 -19.20
N ASN A 312 -5.68 12.77 -18.78
CA ASN A 312 -4.50 12.83 -19.64
C ASN A 312 -3.79 11.46 -19.72
N TRP A 313 -3.63 10.75 -18.60
CA TRP A 313 -2.77 9.54 -18.49
C TRP A 313 -3.54 8.26 -18.15
N GLY A 314 -4.86 8.30 -18.25
CA GLY A 314 -5.77 7.21 -17.88
C GLY A 314 -7.01 7.74 -17.15
N GLN A 315 -7.84 6.82 -16.70
CA GLN A 315 -8.96 7.12 -15.79
C GLN A 315 -8.47 7.41 -14.36
N ILE A 316 -7.24 7.00 -14.03
CA ILE A 316 -6.61 7.25 -12.73
C ILE A 316 -6.41 8.77 -12.55
N ALA A 317 -7.10 9.35 -11.58
CA ALA A 317 -7.00 10.76 -11.24
C ALA A 317 -5.77 11.04 -10.37
N MET A 318 -5.06 12.14 -10.65
CA MET A 318 -4.05 12.68 -9.76
C MET A 318 -4.70 13.58 -8.71
N SER A 319 -4.42 13.32 -7.43
CA SER A 319 -4.88 14.15 -6.31
C SER A 319 -4.38 15.61 -6.44
N PRO A 320 -5.16 16.61 -5.97
CA PRO A 320 -4.71 17.99 -5.92
C PRO A 320 -3.66 18.21 -4.82
N HIS A 321 -2.72 19.13 -5.06
CA HIS A 321 -1.69 19.55 -4.11
C HIS A 321 -1.83 21.06 -3.81
N PRO A 322 -2.93 21.51 -3.18
CA PRO A 322 -3.17 22.93 -2.94
C PRO A 322 -2.16 23.55 -1.96
N ASP A 323 -1.54 22.72 -1.12
CA ASP A 323 -0.54 23.15 -0.12
C ASP A 323 0.89 23.26 -0.71
N LEU A 324 1.11 22.79 -1.96
CA LEU A 324 2.39 22.92 -2.64
C LEU A 324 2.54 24.34 -3.19
N LYS A 325 3.61 25.04 -2.81
CA LYS A 325 3.90 26.39 -3.32
C LYS A 325 4.11 26.34 -4.83
N LYS A 326 3.63 27.38 -5.51
CA LYS A 326 3.71 27.45 -6.97
C LYS A 326 5.16 27.43 -7.47
N GLU A 327 6.06 28.11 -6.77
CA GLU A 327 7.48 28.20 -7.12
C GLU A 327 8.18 26.85 -6.99
N ASP A 328 7.82 26.07 -5.98
CA ASP A 328 8.32 24.70 -5.78
C ASP A 328 7.80 23.78 -6.89
N ALA A 329 6.51 23.88 -7.22
CA ALA A 329 5.90 23.16 -8.34
C ALA A 329 6.55 23.52 -9.69
N GLU A 330 6.85 24.80 -9.93
CA GLU A 330 7.56 25.27 -11.13
C GLU A 330 8.97 24.66 -11.23
N THR A 331 9.68 24.57 -10.10
CA THR A 331 11.01 23.96 -10.01
C THR A 331 10.96 22.46 -10.34
N MET A 332 10.00 21.75 -9.75
CA MET A 332 9.80 20.32 -9.98
C MET A 332 9.41 20.01 -11.44
N VAL A 333 8.46 20.77 -12.01
CA VAL A 333 8.01 20.59 -13.40
C VAL A 333 9.14 20.92 -14.38
N THR A 334 9.94 21.96 -14.15
CA THR A 334 11.12 22.24 -14.98
C THR A 334 12.09 21.06 -14.98
N TYR A 335 12.39 20.48 -13.82
CA TYR A 335 13.24 19.30 -13.76
C TYR A 335 12.65 18.13 -14.56
N ILE A 336 11.36 17.84 -14.41
CA ILE A 336 10.68 16.77 -15.16
C ILE A 336 10.85 17.00 -16.66
N LEU A 337 10.57 18.19 -17.17
CA LEU A 337 10.70 18.51 -18.60
C LEU A 337 12.15 18.51 -19.11
N GLU A 338 13.14 18.68 -18.23
CA GLU A 338 14.57 18.55 -18.53
C GLU A 338 15.03 17.08 -18.68
N LEU A 339 14.28 16.08 -18.16
CA LEU A 339 14.66 14.65 -18.21
C LEU A 339 14.70 14.06 -19.62
N ASP A 340 13.96 14.65 -20.56
CA ASP A 340 13.93 14.21 -21.95
C ASP A 340 14.63 15.22 -22.85
N ALA A 341 15.92 15.41 -22.59
CA ALA A 341 16.79 16.30 -23.35
C ALA A 341 16.56 16.09 -24.86
N ALA A 342 16.06 17.15 -25.51
CA ALA A 342 15.41 17.26 -26.81
C ALA A 342 16.05 16.58 -28.05
N LYS A 343 17.14 15.85 -27.89
CA LYS A 343 17.83 15.08 -28.93
C LYS A 343 17.23 13.69 -29.19
N GLU A 344 16.68 13.01 -28.18
CA GLU A 344 16.08 11.67 -28.35
C GLU A 344 14.68 11.74 -29.00
N ARG A 345 13.86 12.74 -28.63
CA ARG A 345 12.54 12.99 -29.24
C ARG A 345 12.56 13.24 -30.74
N ALA A 346 13.49 14.05 -31.24
CA ALA A 346 13.61 14.29 -32.68
C ALA A 346 13.99 13.01 -33.47
N GLN A 347 14.68 12.06 -32.81
CA GLN A 347 15.11 10.80 -33.41
C GLN A 347 14.09 9.67 -33.28
N ALA A 348 13.30 9.63 -32.21
CA ALA A 348 12.27 8.61 -31.97
C ALA A 348 10.94 8.94 -32.67
N ALA A 349 10.47 10.19 -32.59
CA ALA A 349 9.22 10.61 -33.25
C ALA A 349 9.35 10.62 -34.78
N SER A 350 10.52 11.02 -35.34
CA SER A 350 10.72 10.96 -36.79
C SER A 350 10.82 9.53 -37.36
N LYS A 351 11.12 8.52 -36.51
CA LYS A 351 11.02 7.10 -36.88
C LYS A 351 9.59 6.56 -36.85
N LEU A 352 8.75 7.05 -35.93
CA LEU A 352 7.36 6.61 -35.78
C LEU A 352 6.40 7.33 -36.75
N MET A 353 6.69 8.59 -37.09
CA MET A 353 5.95 9.42 -38.03
C MET A 353 6.83 9.79 -39.23
N PRO A 354 7.08 8.86 -40.17
CA PRO A 354 7.88 9.16 -41.35
C PRO A 354 7.15 10.15 -42.25
N LYS A 355 7.81 11.28 -42.58
CA LYS A 355 7.21 12.33 -43.42
C LYS A 355 6.86 11.78 -44.81
N PRO A 356 5.57 11.82 -45.23
CA PRO A 356 5.17 11.33 -46.55
C PRO A 356 5.63 12.30 -47.66
N ALA A 357 5.82 11.77 -48.87
CA ALA A 357 6.21 12.56 -50.05
C ALA A 357 5.08 13.42 -50.64
N TYR A 358 3.92 13.46 -49.98
CA TYR A 358 2.72 14.17 -50.39
C TYR A 358 2.14 14.93 -49.19
N PRO A 359 1.52 16.10 -49.41
CA PRO A 359 0.91 16.86 -48.32
C PRO A 359 -0.30 16.11 -47.77
N ILE A 360 -0.52 16.24 -46.47
CA ILE A 360 -1.68 15.71 -45.77
C ILE A 360 -2.46 16.89 -45.21
N ALA A 361 -3.75 16.94 -45.51
CA ALA A 361 -4.63 17.99 -45.03
C ALA A 361 -6.07 17.49 -45.01
N ILE A 362 -6.79 17.79 -43.92
CA ILE A 362 -8.23 17.57 -43.83
C ILE A 362 -8.94 18.63 -44.67
N LYS A 363 -9.54 18.20 -45.78
CA LYS A 363 -10.36 19.04 -46.64
C LYS A 363 -11.80 19.00 -46.15
N THR A 364 -12.33 20.13 -45.68
CA THR A 364 -13.75 20.24 -45.31
C THR A 364 -14.61 19.95 -46.54
N VAL A 365 -15.62 19.10 -46.38
CA VAL A 365 -16.58 18.75 -47.44
C VAL A 365 -17.97 19.05 -46.93
N ASN A 366 -18.72 19.90 -47.64
CA ASN A 366 -20.10 20.19 -47.27
C ASN A 366 -20.99 18.96 -47.58
N PRO A 367 -21.64 18.35 -46.58
CA PRO A 367 -22.41 17.12 -46.76
C PRO A 367 -23.57 17.26 -47.75
N THR A 368 -24.13 18.47 -47.91
CA THR A 368 -25.21 18.76 -48.89
C THR A 368 -24.73 18.80 -50.34
N GLN A 369 -23.41 18.80 -50.58
CA GLN A 369 -22.80 18.85 -51.91
C GLN A 369 -22.23 17.50 -52.38
N VAL A 370 -22.45 16.41 -51.62
CA VAL A 370 -21.95 15.07 -51.96
C VAL A 370 -23.11 14.12 -52.23
N ALA A 371 -23.20 13.61 -53.46
CA ALA A 371 -24.14 12.54 -53.79
C ALA A 371 -23.82 11.28 -52.96
N THR A 372 -24.83 10.75 -52.27
CA THR A 372 -24.69 9.70 -51.24
C THR A 372 -24.06 8.40 -51.73
N ALA A 373 -24.23 8.05 -53.02
CA ALA A 373 -23.79 6.78 -53.59
C ALA A 373 -22.46 6.85 -54.37
N THR A 374 -21.90 8.03 -54.63
CA THR A 374 -20.69 8.16 -55.47
C THR A 374 -19.42 7.90 -54.64
N GLU A 375 -18.63 6.92 -55.06
CA GLU A 375 -17.28 6.69 -54.50
C GLU A 375 -16.30 7.78 -54.95
N ARG A 376 -15.48 8.23 -54.02
CA ARG A 376 -14.46 9.27 -54.21
C ARG A 376 -13.12 8.81 -53.65
N PRO A 377 -11.98 9.22 -54.22
CA PRO A 377 -10.66 8.92 -53.65
C PRO A 377 -10.49 9.55 -52.25
N GLY A 378 -9.84 8.82 -51.34
CA GLY A 378 -9.51 9.27 -50.00
C GLY A 378 -10.38 8.64 -48.91
N ILE A 379 -10.40 9.29 -47.75
CA ILE A 379 -10.97 8.80 -46.50
C ILE A 379 -11.94 9.84 -45.97
N ALA A 380 -13.14 9.44 -45.58
CA ALA A 380 -14.07 10.33 -44.87
C ALA A 380 -13.64 10.49 -43.42
N VAL A 381 -13.66 11.71 -42.89
CA VAL A 381 -13.35 12.02 -41.50
C VAL A 381 -14.48 12.85 -40.88
N ASN A 382 -14.91 12.44 -39.68
CA ASN A 382 -15.90 13.15 -38.88
C ASN A 382 -15.28 13.45 -37.51
N ILE A 383 -15.24 14.72 -37.14
CA ILE A 383 -14.53 15.22 -35.97
C ILE A 383 -15.54 15.74 -34.95
N TYR A 384 -15.47 15.22 -33.74
CA TYR A 384 -16.36 15.57 -32.62
C TYR A 384 -15.55 16.30 -31.56
N GLN A 385 -16.06 17.40 -31.02
CA GLN A 385 -15.46 18.14 -29.91
C GLN A 385 -16.31 17.94 -28.65
N PHE A 386 -15.67 17.71 -27.51
CA PHE A 386 -16.32 17.51 -26.23
C PHE A 386 -16.04 18.69 -25.29
N ALA A 387 -17.03 19.04 -24.48
CA ALA A 387 -16.94 20.14 -23.50
C ALA A 387 -16.17 19.74 -22.23
N SER A 388 -16.04 18.44 -21.97
CA SER A 388 -15.37 17.86 -20.81
C SER A 388 -14.25 16.89 -21.22
N GLY A 389 -13.38 16.57 -20.26
CA GLY A 389 -12.31 15.57 -20.42
C GLY A 389 -12.82 14.24 -20.97
N ILE A 390 -12.21 13.75 -22.07
CA ILE A 390 -12.42 12.38 -22.58
C ILE A 390 -11.17 11.54 -22.32
N GLY A 391 -11.35 10.30 -21.83
CA GLY A 391 -10.24 9.41 -21.46
C GLY A 391 -10.31 8.02 -22.11
N SER A 392 -11.12 7.89 -23.14
CA SER A 392 -11.27 6.73 -24.02
C SER A 392 -11.98 7.16 -25.30
N VAL A 393 -11.96 6.33 -26.34
CA VAL A 393 -12.76 6.55 -27.56
C VAL A 393 -14.24 6.70 -27.17
N PRO A 394 -14.87 7.87 -27.38
CA PRO A 394 -16.25 8.10 -26.95
C PRO A 394 -17.23 7.45 -27.92
N GLU A 395 -18.23 6.73 -27.42
CA GLU A 395 -19.30 6.19 -28.28
C GLU A 395 -20.13 7.34 -28.88
N ILE A 396 -20.26 7.33 -30.21
CA ILE A 396 -21.03 8.33 -30.96
C ILE A 396 -22.36 7.72 -31.39
N ASN A 397 -23.46 8.36 -31.05
CA ASN A 397 -24.78 8.02 -31.55
C ASN A 397 -25.19 8.94 -32.72
N ASP A 398 -26.32 8.64 -33.37
CA ASP A 398 -26.78 9.39 -34.55
C ASP A 398 -27.26 10.82 -34.24
N GLU A 399 -27.48 11.18 -32.97
CA GLU A 399 -27.89 12.51 -32.54
C GLU A 399 -26.67 13.44 -32.31
N MET A 400 -25.50 12.86 -32.06
CA MET A 400 -24.26 13.60 -31.90
C MET A 400 -23.76 14.05 -33.28
N LEU A 401 -23.69 15.37 -33.48
CA LEU A 401 -23.19 15.94 -34.71
C LEU A 401 -21.69 16.30 -34.57
N PRO A 402 -20.85 15.97 -35.57
CA PRO A 402 -19.46 16.43 -35.59
C PRO A 402 -19.39 17.96 -35.71
N VAL A 403 -18.35 18.55 -35.13
CA VAL A 403 -18.01 19.97 -35.33
C VAL A 403 -17.41 20.22 -36.71
N LYS A 404 -16.78 19.19 -37.31
CA LYS A 404 -16.17 19.27 -38.64
C LYS A 404 -16.24 17.91 -39.32
N SER A 405 -16.65 17.89 -40.58
CA SER A 405 -16.59 16.71 -41.43
C SER A 405 -15.90 17.04 -42.75
N GLY A 406 -15.21 16.05 -43.31
CA GLY A 406 -14.40 16.26 -44.49
C GLY A 406 -13.75 15.00 -45.00
N SER A 407 -12.76 15.17 -45.88
CA SER A 407 -11.97 14.06 -46.41
C SER A 407 -10.48 14.31 -46.27
N ILE A 408 -9.72 13.22 -46.16
CA ILE A 408 -8.26 13.21 -46.09
C ILE A 408 -7.71 12.17 -47.07
N ASN A 409 -6.53 12.41 -47.62
CA ASN A 409 -5.90 11.52 -48.60
C ASN A 409 -5.15 10.33 -47.95
N ALA A 410 -4.62 10.50 -46.75
CA ALA A 410 -4.05 9.43 -45.93
C ALA A 410 -4.23 9.78 -44.44
N LEU A 411 -4.40 8.78 -43.57
CA LEU A 411 -4.39 9.01 -42.13
C LEU A 411 -2.94 9.06 -41.65
N HIS A 412 -2.37 10.25 -41.61
CA HIS A 412 -1.04 10.53 -41.06
C HIS A 412 -0.95 12.02 -40.70
N LEU A 413 -1.46 12.35 -39.53
CA LEU A 413 -1.54 13.68 -38.95
C LEU A 413 -0.53 13.75 -37.79
N ASP A 414 0.47 14.61 -37.91
CA ASP A 414 1.33 14.97 -36.79
C ASP A 414 0.73 16.10 -35.94
N ASP A 415 1.43 16.51 -34.88
CA ASP A 415 0.95 17.51 -33.93
C ASP A 415 0.52 18.85 -34.59
N GLN A 416 1.11 19.20 -35.74
CA GLN A 416 0.85 20.44 -36.46
C GLN A 416 -0.32 20.33 -37.45
N ASP A 417 -0.72 19.12 -37.83
CA ASP A 417 -1.71 18.87 -38.89
C ASP A 417 -3.18 19.00 -38.42
N PHE A 418 -3.43 19.09 -37.12
CA PHE A 418 -4.78 19.12 -36.54
C PHE A 418 -5.46 20.51 -36.57
N GLY A 419 -4.74 21.56 -36.97
CA GLY A 419 -5.27 22.93 -37.02
C GLY A 419 -5.70 23.44 -35.63
N ASP A 420 -6.93 23.97 -35.52
CA ASP A 420 -7.46 24.55 -34.27
C ASP A 420 -7.84 23.52 -33.19
N LEU A 421 -7.80 22.22 -33.51
CA LEU A 421 -8.11 21.15 -32.56
C LEU A 421 -6.96 21.01 -31.56
N LYS A 422 -7.25 21.30 -30.29
CA LYS A 422 -6.28 21.21 -29.19
C LYS A 422 -6.47 19.90 -28.42
N ASP A 423 -7.51 19.85 -27.59
CA ASP A 423 -7.79 18.75 -26.67
C ASP A 423 -9.27 18.35 -26.76
N ASN A 424 -9.62 17.21 -26.14
CA ASN A 424 -10.98 16.70 -25.99
C ASN A 424 -11.77 16.53 -27.30
N PHE A 425 -11.14 15.96 -28.32
CA PHE A 425 -11.79 15.70 -29.60
C PHE A 425 -11.64 14.24 -30.03
N ALA A 426 -12.54 13.76 -30.88
CA ALA A 426 -12.46 12.44 -31.50
C ALA A 426 -12.54 12.53 -33.02
N ILE A 427 -11.77 11.70 -33.72
CA ILE A 427 -11.82 11.56 -35.18
C ILE A 427 -12.33 10.17 -35.52
N TYR A 428 -13.43 10.13 -36.26
CA TYR A 428 -13.98 8.94 -36.87
C TYR A 428 -13.68 8.95 -38.36
N ALA A 429 -12.67 8.20 -38.76
CA ALA A 429 -12.24 8.04 -40.13
C ALA A 429 -12.81 6.75 -40.74
N SER A 430 -13.33 6.79 -41.96
CA SER A 430 -13.95 5.63 -42.59
C SER A 430 -13.86 5.66 -44.12
N GLY A 431 -14.00 4.48 -44.72
CA GLY A 431 -14.01 4.29 -46.16
C GLY A 431 -13.77 2.84 -46.53
N THR A 432 -13.13 2.61 -47.67
CA THR A 432 -12.77 1.30 -48.22
C THR A 432 -11.29 1.28 -48.58
N ILE A 433 -10.62 0.17 -48.25
CA ILE A 433 -9.27 -0.16 -48.71
C ILE A 433 -9.38 -1.14 -49.89
N ASN A 434 -8.80 -0.78 -51.03
CA ASN A 434 -8.84 -1.56 -52.26
C ASN A 434 -7.58 -2.42 -52.41
N ILE A 435 -7.73 -3.73 -52.27
CA ILE A 435 -6.63 -4.72 -52.34
C ILE A 435 -6.64 -5.41 -53.70
N LYS A 436 -5.50 -5.37 -54.42
CA LYS A 436 -5.40 -5.89 -55.80
C LYS A 436 -5.20 -7.41 -55.89
N LYS A 437 -4.58 -8.02 -54.88
CA LYS A 437 -4.30 -9.45 -54.82
C LYS A 437 -4.31 -9.91 -53.37
N THR A 438 -4.59 -11.18 -53.12
CA THR A 438 -4.48 -11.73 -51.76
C THR A 438 -3.11 -11.42 -51.19
N THR A 439 -3.07 -10.76 -50.04
CA THR A 439 -1.82 -10.45 -49.36
C THR A 439 -2.04 -10.47 -47.87
N ASN A 440 -1.01 -10.93 -47.16
CA ASN A 440 -0.90 -10.70 -45.74
C ASN A 440 -0.41 -9.27 -45.52
N ILE A 441 -0.99 -8.54 -44.57
CA ILE A 441 -0.64 -7.15 -44.27
C ILE A 441 -0.54 -7.01 -42.76
N VAL A 442 0.59 -6.49 -42.29
CA VAL A 442 0.70 -5.97 -40.93
C VAL A 442 0.32 -4.50 -40.96
N PHE A 443 -0.83 -4.14 -40.40
CA PHE A 443 -1.18 -2.75 -40.15
C PHE A 443 -0.51 -2.27 -38.87
N ARG A 444 -0.16 -1.00 -38.84
CA ARG A 444 0.33 -0.28 -37.67
C ARG A 444 -0.53 0.95 -37.47
N LEU A 445 -1.22 1.01 -36.34
CA LEU A 445 -1.92 2.20 -35.87
C LEU A 445 -1.00 2.92 -34.89
N VAL A 446 -0.65 4.17 -35.16
CA VAL A 446 0.13 5.02 -34.26
C VAL A 446 -0.78 6.14 -33.79
N CYS A 447 -1.03 6.25 -32.49
CA CYS A 447 -1.84 7.31 -31.91
C CYS A 447 -1.17 7.88 -30.67
N ASP A 448 -1.39 9.16 -30.38
CA ASP A 448 -1.35 9.68 -29.01
C ASP A 448 -2.72 9.46 -28.36
N ASP A 449 -2.78 9.31 -27.05
CA ASP A 449 -3.94 8.90 -26.25
C ASP A 449 -4.55 7.54 -26.61
N GLY A 450 -5.30 7.40 -27.69
CA GLY A 450 -5.80 6.08 -28.09
C GLY A 450 -6.64 6.04 -29.34
N GLY A 451 -6.72 4.84 -29.92
CA GLY A 451 -7.52 4.60 -31.12
C GLY A 451 -7.70 3.13 -31.48
N LYS A 452 -8.64 2.86 -32.38
CA LYS A 452 -9.05 1.53 -32.83
C LYS A 452 -9.09 1.48 -34.34
N LEU A 453 -8.60 0.39 -34.92
CA LEU A 453 -8.69 0.08 -36.35
C LEU A 453 -9.64 -1.11 -36.55
N PHE A 454 -10.61 -0.92 -37.44
CA PHE A 454 -11.51 -1.97 -37.91
C PHE A 454 -11.35 -2.18 -39.41
N ILE A 455 -11.36 -3.45 -39.83
CA ILE A 455 -11.41 -3.85 -41.25
C ILE A 455 -12.46 -4.95 -41.38
N ASP A 456 -13.32 -4.88 -42.40
CA ASP A 456 -14.45 -5.80 -42.58
C ASP A 456 -15.34 -5.91 -41.33
N ASN A 457 -15.52 -4.78 -40.64
CA ASN A 457 -16.24 -4.64 -39.35
C ASN A 457 -15.66 -5.46 -38.19
N LYS A 458 -14.43 -5.99 -38.32
CA LYS A 458 -13.72 -6.67 -37.24
C LYS A 458 -12.68 -5.72 -36.64
N LEU A 459 -12.58 -5.69 -35.32
CA LEU A 459 -11.50 -4.98 -34.63
C LEU A 459 -10.18 -5.67 -34.97
N VAL A 460 -9.26 -4.93 -35.60
CA VAL A 460 -7.95 -5.42 -36.05
C VAL A 460 -6.86 -4.95 -35.11
N ALA A 461 -6.88 -3.67 -34.71
CA ALA A 461 -5.95 -3.14 -33.72
C ALA A 461 -6.70 -2.28 -32.69
N ASP A 462 -6.35 -2.42 -31.42
CA ASP A 462 -6.78 -1.56 -30.32
C ASP A 462 -5.53 -1.01 -29.64
N ASN A 463 -5.31 0.29 -29.77
CA ASN A 463 -4.13 0.97 -29.24
C ASN A 463 -4.32 1.34 -27.76
N GLY A 464 -5.44 0.98 -27.13
CA GLY A 464 -5.69 1.22 -25.71
C GLY A 464 -6.22 2.62 -25.42
N VAL A 465 -5.91 3.13 -24.23
CA VAL A 465 -6.35 4.44 -23.75
C VAL A 465 -5.19 5.19 -23.12
N ASN A 466 -5.20 6.52 -23.25
CA ASN A 466 -4.32 7.52 -22.68
C ASN A 466 -2.84 7.10 -22.54
N HIS A 467 -2.08 7.21 -23.63
CA HIS A 467 -0.64 6.97 -23.68
C HIS A 467 0.03 8.00 -24.60
N PRO A 468 1.36 8.23 -24.52
CA PRO A 468 2.06 9.06 -25.50
C PRO A 468 2.03 8.39 -26.89
N LEU A 469 2.38 9.12 -27.95
CA LEU A 469 2.45 8.61 -29.32
C LEU A 469 3.14 7.22 -29.41
N GLN A 470 2.34 6.16 -29.61
CA GLN A 470 2.83 4.77 -29.59
C GLN A 470 2.21 3.93 -30.72
N PRO A 471 2.98 3.02 -31.33
CA PRO A 471 2.47 2.11 -32.36
C PRO A 471 1.78 0.88 -31.75
N THR A 472 0.74 0.37 -32.42
CA THR A 472 0.19 -0.98 -32.23
C THR A 472 0.08 -1.66 -33.58
N ASP A 473 0.66 -2.85 -33.67
CA ASP A 473 0.73 -3.64 -34.89
C ASP A 473 -0.29 -4.77 -34.85
N ALA A 474 -0.93 -5.03 -35.98
CA ALA A 474 -1.89 -6.12 -36.14
C ALA A 474 -1.82 -6.71 -37.55
N GLU A 475 -1.88 -8.04 -37.62
CA GLU A 475 -1.74 -8.79 -38.86
C GLU A 475 -3.10 -9.29 -39.36
N ILE A 476 -3.37 -9.12 -40.66
CA ILE A 476 -4.59 -9.60 -41.31
C ILE A 476 -4.33 -10.01 -42.76
N ILE A 477 -5.00 -11.08 -43.20
CA ILE A 477 -5.00 -11.53 -44.59
C ILE A 477 -6.21 -10.93 -45.30
N LEU A 478 -5.97 -10.13 -46.34
CA LEU A 478 -7.01 -9.55 -47.19
C LEU A 478 -7.01 -10.21 -48.56
N LYS A 479 -8.20 -10.51 -49.08
CA LYS A 479 -8.42 -11.05 -50.43
C LYS A 479 -8.44 -9.90 -51.45
N PRO A 480 -8.40 -10.15 -52.77
CA PRO A 480 -8.59 -9.10 -53.76
C PRO A 480 -10.00 -8.55 -53.62
N GLY A 481 -10.15 -7.22 -53.57
CA GLY A 481 -11.46 -6.59 -53.43
C GLY A 481 -11.46 -5.33 -52.57
N LYS A 482 -12.68 -4.91 -52.26
CA LYS A 482 -13.02 -3.73 -51.47
C LYS A 482 -13.26 -4.15 -50.03
N HIS A 483 -12.47 -3.62 -49.10
CA HIS A 483 -12.59 -3.90 -47.67
C HIS A 483 -13.00 -2.63 -46.93
N PRO A 484 -14.19 -2.54 -46.32
CA PRO A 484 -14.52 -1.39 -45.48
C PRO A 484 -13.52 -1.29 -44.33
N PHE A 485 -13.09 -0.06 -44.03
CA PHE A 485 -12.24 0.22 -42.88
C PHE A 485 -12.81 1.38 -42.06
N LYS A 486 -12.51 1.37 -40.76
CA LYS A 486 -12.84 2.44 -39.82
C LYS A 486 -11.67 2.62 -38.86
N VAL A 487 -11.28 3.87 -38.62
CA VAL A 487 -10.39 4.25 -37.52
C VAL A 487 -11.13 5.18 -36.59
N GLU A 488 -11.10 4.85 -35.31
CA GLU A 488 -11.63 5.69 -34.23
C GLU A 488 -10.45 6.20 -33.43
N TYR A 489 -10.27 7.50 -33.33
CA TYR A 489 -9.18 8.13 -32.58
C TYR A 489 -9.77 9.14 -31.60
N TYR A 490 -9.19 9.29 -30.43
CA TYR A 490 -9.51 10.38 -29.54
C TYR A 490 -8.26 11.05 -28.98
N GLN A 491 -8.41 12.32 -28.67
CA GLN A 491 -7.44 13.15 -27.99
C GLN A 491 -8.06 13.67 -26.70
N GLY A 492 -7.57 13.20 -25.56
CA GLY A 492 -7.94 13.70 -24.23
C GLY A 492 -7.22 15.00 -23.92
N GLY A 493 -5.90 15.05 -24.13
CA GLY A 493 -5.19 16.34 -24.14
C GLY A 493 -3.67 16.27 -24.29
N PHE A 494 -3.05 17.43 -24.51
CA PHE A 494 -1.61 17.61 -24.74
C PHE A 494 -1.15 17.06 -26.10
N GLY A 495 0.05 16.46 -26.22
CA GLY A 495 0.61 16.02 -27.51
C GLY A 495 -0.39 15.20 -28.32
N LYS A 496 -0.40 15.32 -29.66
CA LYS A 496 -1.39 14.66 -30.54
C LYS A 496 -0.72 14.11 -31.79
N GLY A 497 -1.25 13.00 -32.30
CA GLY A 497 -0.74 12.35 -33.49
C GLY A 497 -1.59 11.15 -33.87
N LEU A 498 -1.82 10.94 -35.17
CA LEU A 498 -2.60 9.83 -35.70
C LEU A 498 -2.02 9.36 -37.03
N SER A 499 -1.61 8.10 -37.13
CA SER A 499 -1.03 7.55 -38.36
C SER A 499 -1.42 6.10 -38.56
N LEU A 500 -1.96 5.81 -39.75
CA LEU A 500 -2.22 4.46 -40.23
C LEU A 500 -1.14 4.08 -41.24
N GLN A 501 -0.36 3.09 -40.86
CA GLN A 501 0.74 2.54 -41.63
C GLN A 501 0.47 1.07 -41.94
N TRP A 502 1.17 0.54 -42.93
CA TRP A 502 1.12 -0.87 -43.25
C TRP A 502 2.47 -1.40 -43.73
N ARG A 503 2.61 -2.72 -43.64
CA ARG A 503 3.70 -3.48 -44.23
C ARG A 503 3.10 -4.70 -44.92
N PRO A 504 2.82 -4.61 -46.23
CA PRO A 504 2.39 -5.74 -47.03
C PRO A 504 3.46 -6.85 -47.06
N TYR A 505 3.03 -8.09 -47.27
CA TYR A 505 3.91 -9.25 -47.40
C TYR A 505 4.98 -9.03 -48.49
N GLY A 506 6.25 -9.20 -48.10
CA GLY A 506 7.42 -8.95 -48.96
C GLY A 506 8.03 -7.53 -48.83
N SER A 507 7.36 -6.59 -48.16
CA SER A 507 7.94 -5.29 -47.79
C SER A 507 8.78 -5.41 -46.53
N LYS A 508 9.96 -4.77 -46.51
CA LYS A 508 10.87 -4.78 -45.35
C LYS A 508 10.50 -3.76 -44.27
N GLU A 509 9.83 -2.66 -44.64
CA GLU A 509 9.57 -1.51 -43.78
C GLU A 509 8.08 -1.13 -43.77
N PHE A 510 7.65 -0.47 -42.69
CA PHE A 510 6.33 0.15 -42.63
C PHE A 510 6.31 1.43 -43.46
N THR A 511 5.20 1.66 -44.16
CA THR A 511 4.94 2.90 -44.90
C THR A 511 3.56 3.41 -44.55
N VAL A 512 3.35 4.73 -44.65
CA VAL A 512 2.00 5.31 -44.57
C VAL A 512 1.13 4.64 -45.63
N VAL A 513 -0.08 4.21 -45.26
CA VAL A 513 -0.98 3.57 -46.22
C VAL A 513 -1.25 4.56 -47.37
N PRO A 514 -0.92 4.20 -48.62
CA PRO A 514 -0.90 5.16 -49.72
C PRO A 514 -2.31 5.62 -50.08
N PRO A 515 -2.51 6.91 -50.43
CA PRO A 515 -3.82 7.44 -50.81
C PRO A 515 -4.54 6.66 -51.92
N SER A 516 -3.77 6.01 -52.81
CA SER A 516 -4.27 5.29 -53.96
C SER A 516 -5.11 4.07 -53.63
N VAL A 517 -5.09 3.57 -52.39
CA VAL A 517 -5.92 2.43 -51.98
C VAL A 517 -7.21 2.83 -51.27
N PHE A 518 -7.36 4.11 -50.90
CA PHE A 518 -8.53 4.58 -50.17
C PHE A 518 -9.59 5.15 -51.10
N THR A 519 -10.83 4.72 -50.86
CA THR A 519 -12.03 5.38 -51.37
C THR A 519 -13.06 5.56 -50.26
N TYR A 520 -13.92 6.56 -50.37
CA TYR A 520 -15.06 6.80 -49.46
C TYR A 520 -16.32 7.13 -50.25
N LYS A 521 -17.50 6.98 -49.64
CA LYS A 521 -18.78 7.38 -50.22
C LYS A 521 -19.27 8.66 -49.57
N GLY A 522 -20.11 9.42 -50.29
CA GLY A 522 -20.70 10.64 -49.74
C GLY A 522 -21.48 10.43 -48.44
N ALA A 523 -22.10 9.26 -48.27
CA ALA A 523 -22.79 8.88 -47.03
C ALA A 523 -21.88 8.76 -45.80
N ASP A 524 -20.56 8.62 -45.98
CA ASP A 524 -19.59 8.50 -44.88
C ASP A 524 -19.26 9.88 -44.26
N ILE A 525 -19.64 10.99 -44.92
CA ILE A 525 -19.50 12.37 -44.45
C ILE A 525 -20.78 12.78 -43.72
N LYS A 526 -20.70 12.99 -42.40
CA LYS A 526 -21.83 13.35 -41.55
C LYS A 526 -22.16 14.86 -41.60
N ARG A 527 -23.40 15.21 -41.25
CA ARG A 527 -23.83 16.61 -41.10
C ARG A 527 -23.19 17.23 -39.86
N THR A 528 -22.72 18.48 -39.96
CA THR A 528 -22.05 19.18 -38.85
C THR A 528 -23.01 20.05 -38.04
N GLY A 529 -22.75 20.24 -36.75
CA GLY A 529 -23.44 21.16 -35.84
C GLY A 529 -22.44 21.98 -35.02
N GLN A 530 -22.67 23.29 -34.83
CA GLN A 530 -21.65 24.23 -34.31
C GLN A 530 -21.47 24.26 -32.77
N THR A 531 -21.44 23.13 -32.07
CA THR A 531 -21.24 23.12 -30.59
C THR A 531 -20.41 21.93 -30.11
N ALA A 532 -19.70 22.10 -28.99
CA ALA A 532 -19.07 21.00 -28.26
C ALA A 532 -20.14 20.14 -27.54
N ILE A 533 -19.92 18.82 -27.51
CA ILE A 533 -20.83 17.85 -26.88
C ILE A 533 -20.64 17.89 -25.36
N GLU A 534 -21.72 18.17 -24.61
CA GLU A 534 -21.73 18.04 -23.16
C GLU A 534 -21.98 16.57 -22.75
N VAL A 535 -21.02 15.95 -22.05
CA VAL A 535 -21.20 14.64 -21.43
C VAL A 535 -21.57 14.85 -19.96
N LYS A 536 -22.87 14.87 -19.65
CA LYS A 536 -23.34 14.92 -18.26
C LYS A 536 -23.21 13.53 -17.64
N LYS A 537 -22.11 13.27 -16.91
CA LYS A 537 -22.02 12.11 -16.03
C LYS A 537 -22.89 12.39 -14.79
N THR A 538 -24.06 11.76 -14.71
CA THR A 538 -24.89 11.78 -13.50
C THR A 538 -24.43 10.63 -12.61
N ASP A 539 -23.35 10.85 -11.85
CA ASP A 539 -22.85 9.83 -10.92
C ASP A 539 -23.88 9.64 -9.79
N VAL A 540 -24.58 8.49 -9.82
CA VAL A 540 -25.52 8.10 -8.77
C VAL A 540 -24.77 7.21 -7.77
N PRO A 541 -24.62 7.60 -6.49
CA PRO A 541 -23.91 6.78 -5.52
C PRO A 541 -24.47 5.37 -5.42
N GLY A 542 -23.58 4.37 -5.46
CA GLY A 542 -23.95 2.96 -5.46
C GLY A 542 -24.34 2.37 -6.82
N ASP A 543 -24.38 3.20 -7.87
CA ASP A 543 -24.74 2.80 -9.24
C ASP A 543 -23.62 3.17 -10.24
N GLY A 544 -22.69 2.24 -10.46
CA GLY A 544 -21.48 2.48 -11.25
C GLY A 544 -20.48 3.44 -10.59
N SER A 545 -20.77 3.91 -9.37
CA SER A 545 -19.99 4.86 -8.60
C SER A 545 -19.93 4.45 -7.12
N PRO A 546 -18.90 4.87 -6.37
CA PRO A 546 -18.83 4.60 -4.93
C PRO A 546 -20.08 5.08 -4.17
N LEU A 547 -20.43 4.36 -3.10
CA LEU A 547 -21.42 4.82 -2.13
C LEU A 547 -20.94 6.13 -1.48
N ALA A 548 -21.88 6.95 -1.02
CA ALA A 548 -21.56 8.20 -0.31
C ALA A 548 -21.85 8.14 1.20
N ALA A 549 -22.66 7.19 1.64
CA ALA A 549 -23.22 7.14 2.99
C ALA A 549 -22.97 5.81 3.71
N VAL A 550 -23.25 5.81 5.02
CA VAL A 550 -23.21 4.62 5.87
C VAL A 550 -24.37 3.69 5.51
N HIS A 551 -24.10 2.38 5.50
CA HIS A 551 -25.10 1.36 5.20
C HIS A 551 -26.33 1.49 6.14
N PRO A 552 -27.58 1.51 5.62
CA PRO A 552 -28.78 1.81 6.42
C PRO A 552 -29.00 0.89 7.63
N SER A 553 -28.60 -0.38 7.51
CA SER A 553 -28.68 -1.38 8.58
C SER A 553 -27.70 -1.19 9.74
N PHE A 554 -26.88 -0.13 9.71
CA PHE A 554 -25.90 0.16 10.75
C PHE A 554 -26.02 1.60 11.23
N THR A 555 -25.81 1.78 12.53
CA THR A 555 -25.67 3.09 13.16
C THR A 555 -24.18 3.34 13.40
N LEU A 556 -23.67 4.45 12.85
CA LEU A 556 -22.30 4.91 13.06
C LEU A 556 -22.19 5.72 14.35
N SER A 557 -21.16 5.46 15.14
CA SER A 557 -20.76 6.30 16.28
C SER A 557 -19.25 6.39 16.39
N GLN A 558 -18.75 7.44 17.03
CA GLN A 558 -17.32 7.56 17.35
C GLN A 558 -16.94 6.55 18.45
N ALA A 559 -15.79 5.93 18.30
CA ALA A 559 -15.20 5.02 19.28
C ALA A 559 -13.94 5.62 19.93
N ARG A 560 -13.79 6.95 19.84
CA ARG A 560 -12.71 7.75 20.40
C ARG A 560 -13.22 9.12 20.85
N PRO A 561 -12.56 9.76 21.84
CA PRO A 561 -12.74 11.19 22.09
C PRO A 561 -12.07 12.02 20.98
N ASP A 562 -12.49 13.28 20.82
CA ASP A 562 -12.02 14.15 19.72
C ASP A 562 -10.51 14.44 19.77
N ASN A 563 -9.93 14.48 20.97
CA ASN A 563 -8.51 14.74 21.21
C ASN A 563 -7.61 13.52 20.99
N PHE A 564 -8.18 12.33 20.75
CA PHE A 564 -7.43 11.14 20.37
C PHE A 564 -7.57 10.92 18.86
N GLN A 565 -6.46 11.00 18.12
CA GLN A 565 -6.43 10.95 16.66
C GLN A 565 -5.59 9.75 16.15
N PRO A 566 -6.02 8.51 16.43
CA PRO A 566 -5.20 7.33 16.17
C PRO A 566 -5.11 7.00 14.68
N ARG A 567 -3.88 6.89 14.17
CA ARG A 567 -3.58 6.19 12.91
C ARG A 567 -3.54 4.70 13.20
N VAL A 568 -4.67 4.01 13.13
CA VAL A 568 -4.80 2.65 13.70
C VAL A 568 -3.98 1.63 12.89
N GLY A 569 -2.92 1.10 13.50
CA GLY A 569 -2.07 0.04 12.95
C GLY A 569 -2.54 -1.38 13.30
N GLY A 570 -3.18 -1.56 14.45
CA GLY A 570 -3.73 -2.82 14.92
C GLY A 570 -4.74 -2.58 16.05
N MET A 571 -5.71 -3.49 16.22
CA MET A 571 -6.64 -3.43 17.35
C MET A 571 -7.15 -4.81 17.75
N ASP A 572 -7.46 -4.98 19.03
CA ASP A 572 -8.16 -6.16 19.58
C ASP A 572 -8.75 -5.82 20.96
N PHE A 573 -9.42 -6.79 21.60
CA PHE A 573 -10.05 -6.59 22.90
C PHE A 573 -9.44 -7.47 23.99
N LEU A 574 -9.28 -6.90 25.19
CA LEU A 574 -9.07 -7.65 26.42
C LEU A 574 -10.38 -8.36 26.82
N ALA A 575 -10.29 -9.42 27.62
CA ALA A 575 -11.44 -10.19 28.09
C ALA A 575 -12.44 -9.34 28.90
N ASP A 576 -11.96 -8.28 29.54
CA ASP A 576 -12.80 -7.34 30.28
C ASP A 576 -13.54 -6.32 29.39
N GLY A 577 -13.28 -6.36 28.08
CA GLY A 577 -13.91 -5.54 27.05
C GLY A 577 -13.26 -4.18 26.79
N ARG A 578 -12.12 -3.87 27.39
CA ARG A 578 -11.30 -2.74 26.95
C ARG A 578 -10.63 -3.05 25.61
N MET A 579 -10.54 -2.04 24.74
CA MET A 579 -9.89 -2.19 23.44
C MET A 579 -8.41 -1.80 23.56
N VAL A 580 -7.54 -2.55 22.91
CA VAL A 580 -6.13 -2.25 22.75
C VAL A 580 -5.89 -1.80 21.31
N VAL A 581 -5.20 -0.68 21.11
CA VAL A 581 -4.95 -0.08 19.79
C VAL A 581 -3.47 0.24 19.64
N SER A 582 -2.82 -0.31 18.61
CA SER A 582 -1.50 0.16 18.18
C SER A 582 -1.62 1.24 17.10
N THR A 583 -0.68 2.18 17.07
CA THR A 583 -0.71 3.31 16.15
C THR A 583 0.49 3.35 15.21
N TRP A 584 0.21 3.65 13.94
CA TRP A 584 1.20 3.92 12.90
C TRP A 584 1.58 5.40 12.92
N ASP A 585 2.33 5.78 13.94
CA ASP A 585 2.83 7.15 14.18
C ASP A 585 4.29 7.14 14.64
N SER A 586 4.88 8.32 14.80
CA SER A 586 6.30 8.53 15.12
C SER A 586 6.73 7.96 16.48
N LEU A 587 5.79 7.64 17.36
CA LEU A 587 6.06 7.05 18.66
C LEU A 587 5.87 5.54 18.66
N GLY A 588 5.15 4.97 17.69
CA GLY A 588 4.87 3.53 17.65
C GLY A 588 4.13 3.06 18.91
N SER A 589 3.07 3.77 19.26
CA SER A 589 2.42 3.65 20.55
C SER A 589 1.38 2.52 20.60
N VAL A 590 1.08 2.07 21.82
CA VAL A 590 -0.08 1.20 22.11
C VAL A 590 -0.91 1.85 23.22
N TYR A 591 -2.22 1.86 23.02
CA TYR A 591 -3.19 2.48 23.92
C TYR A 591 -4.23 1.47 24.38
N ILE A 592 -4.69 1.62 25.62
CA ILE A 592 -5.96 1.09 26.10
C ILE A 592 -7.02 2.17 25.88
N VAL A 593 -8.13 1.79 25.25
CA VAL A 593 -9.33 2.60 25.02
C VAL A 593 -10.49 1.95 25.77
N ASP A 594 -10.91 2.57 26.88
CA ASP A 594 -12.01 2.10 27.72
C ASP A 594 -13.28 2.92 27.45
N GLY A 595 -14.17 2.35 26.65
CA GLY A 595 -15.49 2.90 26.35
C GLY A 595 -16.64 2.25 27.11
N ARG A 596 -16.38 1.30 28.03
CA ARG A 596 -17.43 0.45 28.62
C ARG A 596 -18.45 1.23 29.46
N LYS A 597 -18.03 2.35 30.05
CA LYS A 597 -18.85 3.24 30.88
C LYS A 597 -19.13 4.60 30.23
N ALA A 598 -18.73 4.79 28.98
CA ALA A 598 -18.87 6.06 28.28
C ALA A 598 -20.31 6.26 27.82
N VAL A 599 -20.91 7.43 28.12
CA VAL A 599 -22.24 7.81 27.61
C VAL A 599 -22.13 8.67 26.34
N SER A 600 -20.99 9.33 26.15
CA SER A 600 -20.62 10.05 24.93
C SER A 600 -19.18 9.72 24.51
N PRO A 601 -18.78 9.98 23.25
CA PRO A 601 -17.41 9.73 22.79
C PRO A 601 -16.33 10.41 23.63
N ASN A 602 -16.62 11.60 24.18
CA ASN A 602 -15.66 12.36 25.00
C ASN A 602 -15.52 11.81 26.45
N ASP A 603 -16.37 10.86 26.85
CA ASP A 603 -16.22 10.16 28.14
C ASP A 603 -15.27 8.96 28.07
N ILE A 604 -14.95 8.49 26.85
CA ILE A 604 -14.03 7.36 26.60
C ILE A 604 -12.66 7.69 27.19
N LYS A 605 -12.12 6.75 27.98
CA LYS A 605 -10.79 6.92 28.60
C LYS A 605 -9.73 6.28 27.72
N VAL A 606 -8.68 7.05 27.44
CA VAL A 606 -7.54 6.60 26.63
C VAL A 606 -6.29 6.68 27.49
N LYS A 607 -5.56 5.58 27.62
CA LYS A 607 -4.28 5.50 28.32
C LYS A 607 -3.24 4.88 27.39
N ARG A 608 -2.13 5.58 27.15
CA ARG A 608 -0.99 4.97 26.46
C ARG A 608 -0.29 4.03 27.43
N ILE A 609 -0.06 2.80 26.98
CA ILE A 609 0.56 1.73 27.78
C ILE A 609 1.95 1.37 27.28
N ALA A 610 2.26 1.60 26.00
CA ALA A 610 3.55 1.30 25.39
C ALA A 610 3.93 2.31 24.30
N TYR A 611 5.22 2.38 23.97
CA TYR A 611 5.79 3.19 22.89
C TYR A 611 7.08 2.57 22.35
N GLY A 612 7.66 3.16 21.31
CA GLY A 612 8.96 2.79 20.76
C GLY A 612 8.93 1.62 19.79
N LEU A 613 7.75 1.19 19.31
CA LEU A 613 7.61 0.08 18.36
C LEU A 613 7.82 0.55 16.91
N ALA A 614 8.47 -0.27 16.09
CA ALA A 614 8.74 0.02 14.69
C ALA A 614 7.56 -0.41 13.80
N GLU A 615 6.74 0.56 13.36
CA GLU A 615 5.62 0.34 12.44
C GLU A 615 4.68 -0.78 12.93
N PRO A 616 4.02 -0.62 14.11
CA PRO A 616 3.21 -1.67 14.74
C PRO A 616 1.88 -1.88 14.01
N LEU A 617 1.96 -2.52 12.84
CA LEU A 617 0.88 -2.74 11.89
C LEU A 617 0.15 -4.08 12.10
N GLY A 618 0.33 -4.71 13.26
CA GLY A 618 -0.58 -5.75 13.71
C GLY A 618 -0.61 -5.90 15.21
N LEU A 619 -1.78 -6.23 15.74
CA LEU A 619 -2.00 -6.42 17.16
C LEU A 619 -2.99 -7.57 17.37
N LYS A 620 -2.71 -8.42 18.36
CA LYS A 620 -3.64 -9.47 18.81
C LYS A 620 -3.55 -9.62 20.33
N VAL A 621 -4.69 -9.80 20.98
CA VAL A 621 -4.79 -10.24 22.37
C VAL A 621 -5.08 -11.73 22.39
N VAL A 622 -4.30 -12.49 23.16
CA VAL A 622 -4.51 -13.93 23.37
C VAL A 622 -4.28 -14.23 24.84
N ASP A 623 -5.29 -14.77 25.52
CA ASP A 623 -5.25 -15.04 26.97
C ASP A 623 -4.93 -13.77 27.80
N ASP A 624 -5.50 -12.61 27.42
CA ASP A 624 -5.20 -11.27 27.95
C ASP A 624 -3.74 -10.80 27.78
N GLU A 625 -2.93 -11.54 27.02
CA GLU A 625 -1.57 -11.15 26.66
C GLU A 625 -1.56 -10.37 25.33
N ILE A 626 -0.86 -9.24 25.30
CA ILE A 626 -0.82 -8.34 24.14
C ILE A 626 0.39 -8.67 23.26
N TYR A 627 0.14 -8.97 21.99
CA TYR A 627 1.15 -9.25 20.98
C TYR A 627 1.08 -8.21 19.86
N VAL A 628 2.23 -7.67 19.46
CA VAL A 628 2.34 -6.65 18.41
C VAL A 628 3.29 -7.11 17.32
N MET A 629 2.79 -7.15 16.08
CA MET A 629 3.56 -7.39 14.86
C MET A 629 4.18 -6.06 14.41
N GLN A 630 5.51 -6.03 14.39
CA GLN A 630 6.33 -4.97 13.84
C GLN A 630 6.96 -5.44 12.53
N LYS A 631 7.44 -4.52 11.71
CA LYS A 631 8.19 -4.83 10.48
C LYS A 631 9.26 -5.92 10.64
N GLN A 632 9.90 -5.96 11.82
CA GLN A 632 11.13 -6.71 12.06
C GLN A 632 10.96 -7.87 13.06
N GLU A 633 9.87 -7.89 13.84
CA GLU A 633 9.63 -8.89 14.88
C GLU A 633 8.17 -8.95 15.35
N LEU A 634 7.81 -10.04 16.01
CA LEU A 634 6.64 -10.19 16.86
C LEU A 634 7.06 -9.97 18.32
N THR A 635 6.39 -9.05 19.02
CA THR A 635 6.73 -8.65 20.39
C THR A 635 5.54 -8.87 21.31
N LYS A 636 5.78 -9.45 22.49
CA LYS A 636 4.83 -9.50 23.59
C LYS A 636 5.08 -8.33 24.54
N LEU A 637 4.02 -7.66 24.95
CA LEU A 637 4.08 -6.56 25.90
C LEU A 637 3.70 -7.07 27.29
N VAL A 638 4.53 -6.79 28.30
CA VAL A 638 4.35 -7.26 29.67
C VAL A 638 4.44 -6.09 30.65
N ASP A 639 3.39 -5.96 31.44
CA ASP A 639 3.34 -5.11 32.63
C ASP A 639 3.75 -5.97 33.84
N LEU A 640 4.95 -5.72 34.38
CA LEU A 640 5.52 -6.50 35.48
C LEU A 640 5.00 -6.04 36.83
N ASN A 641 4.67 -4.75 36.95
CA ASN A 641 4.36 -4.10 38.22
C ASN A 641 2.85 -3.87 38.44
N LYS A 642 2.02 -4.11 37.40
CA LYS A 642 0.56 -3.98 37.36
C LYS A 642 0.04 -2.54 37.45
N ASP A 643 0.80 -1.55 36.98
CA ASP A 643 0.37 -0.16 36.85
C ASP A 643 -0.26 0.18 35.48
N GLU A 644 -0.44 -0.84 34.64
CA GLU A 644 -0.88 -0.80 33.24
C GLU A 644 0.07 -0.05 32.29
N LEU A 645 1.31 0.18 32.69
CA LEU A 645 2.40 0.57 31.79
C LEU A 645 3.23 -0.67 31.47
N ILE A 646 3.64 -0.77 30.21
CA ILE A 646 4.46 -1.89 29.76
C ILE A 646 5.90 -1.66 30.19
N ASP A 647 6.36 -2.52 31.09
CA ASP A 647 7.74 -2.54 31.58
C ASP A 647 8.64 -3.35 30.66
N GLU A 648 8.14 -4.45 30.08
CA GLU A 648 8.97 -5.38 29.30
C GLU A 648 8.40 -5.67 27.91
N TYR A 649 9.29 -5.55 26.92
CA TYR A 649 9.04 -5.79 25.50
C TYR A 649 9.75 -7.08 25.09
N GLN A 650 9.06 -8.20 25.15
CA GLN A 650 9.65 -9.53 24.90
C GLN A 650 9.60 -9.88 23.40
N THR A 651 10.75 -10.13 22.78
CA THR A 651 10.82 -10.59 21.39
C THR A 651 10.42 -12.07 21.32
N ILE A 652 9.27 -12.35 20.71
CA ILE A 652 8.77 -13.71 20.51
C ILE A 652 9.37 -14.33 19.25
N CYS A 653 9.40 -13.58 18.15
CA CYS A 653 9.96 -14.07 16.89
C CYS A 653 10.53 -12.91 16.08
N ASN A 654 11.74 -13.08 15.57
CA ASN A 654 12.39 -12.13 14.67
C ASN A 654 13.20 -12.88 13.59
N GLY A 655 12.72 -14.02 13.14
CA GLY A 655 13.53 -14.92 12.29
C GLY A 655 13.57 -14.57 10.80
N TRP A 656 12.64 -13.78 10.28
CA TRP A 656 12.58 -13.43 8.85
C TRP A 656 13.57 -12.32 8.48
N LYS A 657 14.11 -12.39 7.25
CA LYS A 657 14.96 -11.33 6.69
C LYS A 657 14.16 -10.04 6.43
N VAL A 658 14.83 -8.91 6.60
CA VAL A 658 14.28 -7.57 6.43
C VAL A 658 15.37 -6.61 5.96
N SER A 659 15.02 -5.62 5.14
CA SER A 659 15.91 -4.56 4.67
C SER A 659 15.53 -3.19 5.24
N ALA A 660 16.25 -2.16 4.78
CA ALA A 660 15.93 -0.77 5.07
C ALA A 660 14.80 -0.19 4.22
N ASN A 661 14.24 -0.92 3.26
CA ASN A 661 13.22 -0.38 2.36
C ASN A 661 11.96 0.06 3.11
N PHE A 662 11.43 1.25 2.83
CA PHE A 662 10.32 1.86 3.58
C PHE A 662 8.97 1.15 3.44
N HIS A 663 8.82 0.31 2.42
CA HIS A 663 7.55 -0.35 2.10
C HIS A 663 7.51 -1.82 2.54
N GLU A 664 8.59 -2.32 3.13
CA GLU A 664 8.65 -3.66 3.71
C GLU A 664 7.89 -3.75 5.05
N PHE A 665 6.58 -3.52 5.02
CA PHE A 665 5.71 -3.68 6.19
C PHE A 665 5.50 -5.15 6.58
N ALA A 666 5.20 -5.39 7.86
CA ALA A 666 4.64 -6.64 8.34
C ALA A 666 3.23 -6.36 8.84
N PHE A 667 2.22 -6.99 8.24
CA PHE A 667 0.81 -6.77 8.58
C PHE A 667 0.25 -7.95 9.36
N GLY A 668 -0.79 -7.70 10.14
CA GLY A 668 -1.33 -8.70 11.07
C GLY A 668 -2.30 -8.11 12.09
N LEU A 669 -2.71 -8.90 13.08
CA LEU A 669 -2.23 -10.24 13.42
C LEU A 669 -3.43 -11.16 13.64
N VAL A 670 -3.38 -12.38 13.09
CA VAL A 670 -4.40 -13.40 13.33
C VAL A 670 -3.83 -14.47 14.24
N TYR A 671 -4.64 -14.99 15.16
CA TYR A 671 -4.30 -16.15 15.98
C TYR A 671 -5.29 -17.28 15.72
N LYS A 672 -4.77 -18.47 15.42
CA LYS A 672 -5.56 -19.69 15.19
C LYS A 672 -4.72 -20.92 15.56
N ASP A 673 -5.32 -21.86 16.28
CA ASP A 673 -4.76 -23.18 16.59
C ASP A 673 -3.34 -23.18 17.20
N GLY A 674 -3.05 -22.22 18.11
CA GLY A 674 -1.73 -22.12 18.75
C GLY A 674 -0.70 -21.28 17.98
N TYR A 675 -1.06 -20.73 16.82
CA TYR A 675 -0.16 -19.99 15.94
C TYR A 675 -0.65 -18.58 15.64
N PHE A 676 0.28 -17.66 15.56
CA PHE A 676 0.09 -16.34 14.98
C PHE A 676 0.40 -16.35 13.49
N TYR A 677 -0.38 -15.59 12.71
CA TYR A 677 -0.22 -15.44 11.27
C TYR A 677 -0.13 -13.95 10.91
N GLY A 678 0.90 -13.60 10.16
CA GLY A 678 1.09 -12.27 9.59
C GLY A 678 1.57 -12.35 8.14
N THR A 679 1.56 -11.22 7.45
CA THR A 679 1.97 -11.13 6.04
C THR A 679 3.11 -10.14 5.87
N LEU A 680 4.08 -10.48 5.02
CA LEU A 680 5.30 -9.70 4.80
C LEU A 680 5.26 -9.06 3.41
N ALA A 681 5.15 -7.73 3.35
CA ALA A 681 5.10 -6.98 2.09
C ALA A 681 6.46 -6.92 1.38
N THR A 682 6.45 -6.85 0.06
CA THR A 682 7.67 -6.68 -0.75
C THR A 682 8.23 -5.26 -0.65
N ALA A 683 9.53 -5.11 -0.93
CA ALA A 683 10.17 -3.80 -1.04
C ALA A 683 9.68 -3.06 -2.28
N ILE A 684 9.41 -1.76 -2.13
CA ILE A 684 8.93 -0.89 -3.20
C ILE A 684 9.84 0.32 -3.31
N ASN A 685 10.18 0.72 -4.52
CA ASN A 685 10.91 1.95 -4.81
C ASN A 685 9.96 3.15 -4.75
N PRO A 686 10.46 4.37 -4.50
CA PRO A 686 9.68 5.59 -4.71
C PRO A 686 8.96 5.53 -6.08
N GLY A 687 7.67 5.78 -6.06
CA GLY A 687 6.75 5.71 -7.18
C GLY A 687 5.89 4.45 -7.24
N GLY A 688 6.26 3.36 -6.57
CA GLY A 688 5.39 2.18 -6.47
C GLY A 688 5.88 0.93 -7.22
N ALA A 689 7.01 1.00 -7.93
CA ALA A 689 7.61 -0.16 -8.59
C ALA A 689 8.32 -1.09 -7.58
N SER A 690 8.23 -2.41 -7.76
CA SER A 690 8.96 -3.34 -6.88
C SER A 690 10.47 -3.16 -6.98
N THR A 691 11.14 -3.15 -5.82
CA THR A 691 12.61 -3.14 -5.73
C THR A 691 13.20 -4.43 -6.31
N LYS A 692 14.37 -4.34 -6.95
CA LYS A 692 15.12 -5.49 -7.48
C LYS A 692 16.59 -5.38 -7.06
N PRO A 693 17.21 -6.41 -6.46
CA PRO A 693 16.58 -7.66 -5.99
C PRO A 693 15.68 -7.45 -4.76
N GLN A 694 14.76 -8.39 -4.52
CA GLN A 694 13.96 -8.46 -3.30
C GLN A 694 14.69 -9.24 -2.19
N ILE A 695 14.30 -8.99 -0.94
CA ILE A 695 14.67 -9.88 0.17
C ILE A 695 13.86 -11.19 0.06
N PRO A 696 14.49 -12.38 0.10
CA PRO A 696 13.81 -13.65 -0.18
C PRO A 696 12.64 -14.03 0.74
N ASP A 697 12.57 -13.46 1.95
CA ASP A 697 11.54 -13.79 2.94
C ASP A 697 10.27 -12.94 2.80
N ARG A 698 10.30 -11.91 1.95
CA ARG A 698 9.16 -11.03 1.69
C ARG A 698 8.18 -11.67 0.72
N GLY A 699 6.98 -11.11 0.59
CA GLY A 699 5.90 -11.66 -0.25
C GLY A 699 5.37 -13.00 0.26
N LYS A 700 5.39 -13.23 1.58
CA LYS A 700 5.06 -14.50 2.24
C LYS A 700 4.14 -14.30 3.44
N VAL A 701 3.48 -15.38 3.84
CA VAL A 701 2.73 -15.49 5.09
C VAL A 701 3.63 -16.13 6.14
N VAL A 702 3.89 -15.44 7.25
CA VAL A 702 4.64 -15.98 8.38
C VAL A 702 3.67 -16.66 9.35
N LYS A 703 4.01 -17.87 9.81
CA LYS A 703 3.28 -18.64 10.83
C LYS A 703 4.19 -18.85 12.03
N ILE A 704 3.81 -18.34 13.19
CA ILE A 704 4.64 -18.26 14.40
C ILE A 704 3.97 -19.00 15.54
N SER A 705 4.66 -19.96 16.15
CA SER A 705 4.20 -20.70 17.32
C SER A 705 4.11 -19.78 18.55
N LYS A 706 2.95 -19.72 19.21
CA LYS A 706 2.82 -19.01 20.51
C LYS A 706 3.70 -19.65 21.60
N LYS A 707 3.91 -20.97 21.53
CA LYS A 707 4.58 -21.75 22.56
C LYS A 707 6.05 -21.38 22.73
N ASP A 708 6.76 -21.15 21.63
CA ASP A 708 8.22 -21.04 21.63
C ASP A 708 8.77 -20.03 20.61
N GLY A 709 7.91 -19.35 19.84
CA GLY A 709 8.32 -18.37 18.85
C GLY A 709 8.95 -18.95 17.57
N SER A 710 9.01 -20.29 17.44
CA SER A 710 9.42 -20.94 16.20
C SER A 710 8.48 -20.53 15.06
N PHE A 711 9.01 -20.43 13.83
CA PHE A 711 8.22 -19.97 12.70
C PHE A 711 8.49 -20.73 11.41
N THR A 712 7.50 -20.72 10.53
CA THR A 712 7.58 -21.20 9.15
C THR A 712 6.91 -20.20 8.21
N PHE A 713 7.06 -20.40 6.90
CA PHE A 713 6.29 -19.69 5.90
C PHE A 713 5.15 -20.57 5.40
N ALA A 714 3.90 -20.15 5.67
CA ALA A 714 2.72 -20.93 5.31
C ALA A 714 2.36 -20.83 3.83
N ALA A 715 2.64 -19.69 3.19
CA ALA A 715 2.35 -19.46 1.77
C ALA A 715 3.23 -18.34 1.19
N SER A 716 3.21 -18.18 -0.13
CA SER A 716 4.06 -17.23 -0.87
C SER A 716 3.34 -16.58 -2.06
N GLY A 717 4.01 -15.65 -2.74
CA GLY A 717 3.48 -15.00 -3.93
C GLY A 717 2.56 -13.83 -3.63
N LEU A 718 2.79 -13.13 -2.51
CA LEU A 718 2.11 -11.89 -2.15
C LEU A 718 2.93 -10.67 -2.59
N ARG A 719 2.28 -9.51 -2.73
CA ARG A 719 2.94 -8.23 -3.03
C ARG A 719 2.89 -7.26 -1.84
N THR A 720 1.75 -6.63 -1.59
CA THR A 720 1.53 -5.74 -0.43
C THR A 720 0.24 -6.15 0.27
N PRO A 721 0.29 -7.24 1.06
CA PRO A 721 -0.88 -7.85 1.67
C PRO A 721 -1.29 -7.16 2.99
N ASN A 722 -1.84 -5.94 2.94
CA ASN A 722 -2.22 -5.17 4.15
C ASN A 722 -3.25 -5.90 5.03
N GLY A 723 -4.15 -6.69 4.44
CA GLY A 723 -5.20 -7.36 5.19
C GLY A 723 -4.92 -8.83 5.45
N ILE A 724 -5.04 -9.28 6.71
CA ILE A 724 -5.16 -10.69 7.09
C ILE A 724 -6.18 -10.82 8.23
N GLY A 725 -7.11 -11.76 8.14
CA GLY A 725 -8.21 -11.87 9.10
C GLY A 725 -8.98 -13.18 9.01
N LEU A 726 -9.84 -13.44 9.99
CA LEU A 726 -10.77 -14.58 9.96
C LEU A 726 -12.03 -14.22 9.17
N GLY A 727 -12.41 -15.11 8.26
CA GLY A 727 -13.57 -14.97 7.37
C GLY A 727 -14.57 -16.11 7.54
N VAL A 728 -15.27 -16.48 6.46
CA VAL A 728 -16.23 -17.60 6.50
C VAL A 728 -15.58 -18.90 7.00
N ASP A 729 -16.39 -19.76 7.64
CA ASP A 729 -15.95 -21.06 8.16
C ASP A 729 -14.76 -21.00 9.15
N ASP A 730 -14.50 -19.84 9.79
CA ASP A 730 -13.34 -19.64 10.68
C ASP A 730 -11.98 -19.80 9.97
N GLU A 731 -11.96 -19.65 8.64
CA GLU A 731 -10.76 -19.74 7.83
C GLU A 731 -10.02 -18.39 7.74
N ILE A 732 -8.72 -18.44 7.42
CA ILE A 732 -7.88 -17.24 7.30
C ILE A 732 -7.95 -16.73 5.86
N PHE A 733 -8.25 -15.45 5.68
CA PHE A 733 -8.27 -14.77 4.40
C PHE A 733 -7.29 -13.60 4.40
N ILE A 734 -6.73 -13.31 3.23
CA ILE A 734 -5.75 -12.24 3.03
C ILE A 734 -6.26 -11.32 1.92
N ALA A 735 -6.08 -10.02 2.10
CA ALA A 735 -6.28 -9.00 1.08
C ALA A 735 -4.92 -8.56 0.54
N ASP A 736 -4.67 -8.76 -0.75
CA ASP A 736 -3.42 -8.37 -1.41
C ASP A 736 -3.62 -7.22 -2.39
N ASN A 737 -2.65 -6.31 -2.42
CA ASN A 737 -2.73 -5.05 -3.16
C ASN A 737 -1.95 -5.19 -4.48
N GLN A 738 -2.61 -4.80 -5.58
CA GLN A 738 -2.10 -4.92 -6.94
C GLN A 738 -0.76 -4.21 -7.19
N GLY A 739 -0.15 -4.56 -8.32
CA GLY A 739 0.97 -3.84 -8.91
C GLY A 739 1.66 -4.73 -9.95
N ASP A 740 2.98 -4.67 -10.03
CA ASP A 740 3.74 -5.52 -10.93
C ASP A 740 3.52 -7.01 -10.64
N TRP A 741 3.18 -7.76 -11.68
CA TRP A 741 2.83 -9.18 -11.68
C TRP A 741 1.58 -9.57 -10.87
N LEU A 742 0.90 -8.59 -10.26
CA LEU A 742 -0.36 -8.77 -9.55
C LEU A 742 -1.41 -7.85 -10.17
N PRO A 743 -2.20 -8.32 -11.14
CA PRO A 743 -2.88 -7.44 -12.09
C PRO A 743 -4.08 -6.68 -11.51
N ALA A 744 -4.64 -7.16 -10.40
CA ALA A 744 -5.72 -6.49 -9.67
C ALA A 744 -5.64 -6.85 -8.18
N ASN A 745 -6.30 -6.06 -7.34
CA ASN A 745 -6.43 -6.34 -5.92
C ASN A 745 -7.24 -7.63 -5.72
N LYS A 746 -7.04 -8.37 -4.62
CA LYS A 746 -7.75 -9.64 -4.42
C LYS A 746 -7.92 -10.05 -2.96
N ILE A 747 -8.97 -10.83 -2.69
CA ILE A 747 -9.15 -11.59 -1.45
C ILE A 747 -8.85 -13.06 -1.73
N ILE A 748 -7.95 -13.66 -0.96
CA ILE A 748 -7.49 -15.05 -1.09
C ILE A 748 -7.77 -15.83 0.19
N HIS A 749 -8.03 -17.14 0.07
CA HIS A 749 -8.08 -18.08 1.17
C HIS A 749 -6.66 -18.61 1.44
N LEU A 750 -6.21 -18.59 2.71
CA LEU A 750 -4.90 -19.09 3.08
C LEU A 750 -4.85 -20.62 2.99
N GLN A 751 -4.02 -21.14 2.10
CA GLN A 751 -3.72 -22.56 1.93
C GLN A 751 -2.23 -22.81 2.16
N GLU A 752 -1.90 -23.84 2.96
CA GLU A 752 -0.52 -24.22 3.25
C GLU A 752 0.22 -24.61 1.95
N GLY A 753 1.41 -24.05 1.74
CA GLY A 753 2.25 -24.26 0.55
C GLY A 753 1.79 -23.53 -0.72
N ALA A 754 0.67 -22.80 -0.69
CA ALA A 754 0.15 -22.13 -1.88
C ALA A 754 1.03 -20.97 -2.36
N TRP A 755 0.95 -20.70 -3.67
CA TRP A 755 1.55 -19.54 -4.32
C TRP A 755 0.47 -18.67 -4.95
N TYR A 756 0.42 -17.39 -4.60
CA TYR A 756 -0.66 -16.47 -4.97
C TYR A 756 -0.28 -15.52 -6.12
N GLY A 757 0.57 -15.91 -7.06
CA GLY A 757 0.68 -15.20 -8.35
C GLY A 757 1.75 -14.10 -8.44
N SER A 758 2.11 -13.42 -7.35
CA SER A 758 3.18 -12.40 -7.42
C SER A 758 4.54 -13.02 -7.68
N ARG A 759 5.25 -12.49 -8.68
CA ARG A 759 6.58 -12.92 -9.12
C ARG A 759 7.71 -11.97 -8.70
N SER A 760 7.40 -10.91 -7.94
CA SER A 760 8.38 -9.86 -7.64
C SER A 760 9.59 -10.34 -6.82
N VAL A 761 9.40 -11.35 -5.97
CA VAL A 761 10.43 -11.85 -5.05
C VAL A 761 11.41 -12.82 -5.71
N ASP A 762 10.89 -13.81 -6.44
CA ASP A 762 11.68 -14.87 -7.08
C ASP A 762 11.11 -15.13 -8.47
N PHE A 763 11.47 -14.26 -9.42
CA PHE A 763 10.89 -14.27 -10.76
C PHE A 763 11.17 -15.59 -11.50
N GLU A 764 12.42 -16.05 -11.46
CA GLU A 764 12.86 -17.26 -12.15
C GLU A 764 12.30 -18.51 -11.47
N GLY A 765 12.43 -18.63 -10.15
CA GLY A 765 11.98 -19.82 -9.40
C GLY A 765 10.46 -19.96 -9.30
N THR A 766 9.70 -18.90 -9.58
CA THR A 766 8.22 -18.96 -9.61
C THR A 766 7.62 -19.04 -11.01
N ALA A 767 8.44 -19.05 -12.07
CA ALA A 767 7.97 -19.01 -13.45
C ALA A 767 6.95 -20.13 -13.80
N ASN A 768 7.13 -21.32 -13.20
CA ASN A 768 6.32 -22.52 -13.44
C ASN A 768 5.37 -22.86 -12.28
N LYS A 769 5.26 -22.01 -11.25
CA LYS A 769 4.34 -22.27 -10.14
C LYS A 769 2.88 -22.06 -10.58
N LYS A 770 2.00 -22.95 -10.10
CA LYS A 770 0.55 -22.83 -10.30
C LYS A 770 -0.01 -21.83 -9.27
N GLU A 771 -0.63 -20.76 -9.76
CA GLU A 771 -1.32 -19.80 -8.90
C GLU A 771 -2.56 -20.44 -8.25
N ALA A 772 -2.68 -20.27 -6.94
CA ALA A 772 -3.93 -20.50 -6.21
C ALA A 772 -4.88 -19.32 -6.51
N PRO A 773 -6.06 -19.56 -7.10
CA PRO A 773 -6.95 -18.49 -7.52
C PRO A 773 -7.55 -17.75 -6.31
N PRO A 774 -7.85 -16.45 -6.43
CA PRO A 774 -8.51 -15.71 -5.37
C PRO A 774 -9.98 -16.10 -5.22
N VAL A 775 -10.53 -15.80 -4.04
CA VAL A 775 -11.97 -15.90 -3.79
C VAL A 775 -12.71 -14.86 -4.63
N VAL A 776 -12.21 -13.61 -4.60
CA VAL A 776 -12.70 -12.49 -5.42
C VAL A 776 -11.54 -11.63 -5.90
N TRP A 777 -11.63 -11.16 -7.15
CA TRP A 777 -10.86 -10.01 -7.61
C TRP A 777 -11.57 -8.73 -7.21
N LEU A 778 -10.79 -7.72 -6.87
CA LEU A 778 -11.23 -6.38 -6.51
C LEU A 778 -10.72 -5.45 -7.61
N THR A 779 -11.56 -5.17 -8.59
CA THR A 779 -11.19 -4.34 -9.74
C THR A 779 -10.81 -2.93 -9.28
N GLN A 780 -9.64 -2.48 -9.72
CA GLN A 780 -9.11 -1.15 -9.41
C GLN A 780 -10.09 -0.05 -9.80
N ASP A 781 -10.21 0.99 -8.98
CA ASP A 781 -11.03 2.19 -9.19
C ASP A 781 -12.55 1.93 -9.28
N GLU A 782 -12.95 0.66 -9.41
CA GLU A 782 -14.35 0.23 -9.41
C GLU A 782 -14.80 -0.17 -8.01
N ILE A 783 -14.06 -1.05 -7.32
CA ILE A 783 -14.48 -1.63 -6.03
C ILE A 783 -13.37 -1.68 -4.97
N GLY A 784 -12.09 -1.56 -5.35
CA GLY A 784 -11.00 -1.53 -4.38
C GLY A 784 -9.67 -1.04 -4.96
N ASN A 785 -8.89 -0.35 -4.12
CA ASN A 785 -7.58 0.21 -4.49
C ASN A 785 -6.49 -0.21 -3.50
N SER A 786 -6.80 -0.29 -2.21
CA SER A 786 -5.89 -0.79 -1.17
C SER A 786 -6.70 -1.55 -0.12
N PRO A 787 -7.18 -2.76 -0.44
CA PRO A 787 -7.99 -3.54 0.47
C PRO A 787 -7.18 -3.91 1.72
N SER A 788 -7.84 -3.87 2.87
CA SER A 788 -7.26 -4.09 4.19
C SER A 788 -7.92 -5.29 4.89
N GLN A 789 -7.86 -5.34 6.23
CA GLN A 789 -8.21 -6.52 7.03
C GLN A 789 -9.59 -7.12 6.68
N PRO A 790 -9.65 -8.39 6.25
CA PRO A 790 -10.89 -9.15 6.20
C PRO A 790 -11.45 -9.42 7.59
N ALA A 791 -12.77 -9.48 7.71
CA ALA A 791 -13.46 -9.90 8.92
C ALA A 791 -14.75 -10.64 8.56
N LYS A 792 -15.25 -11.47 9.48
CA LYS A 792 -16.58 -12.06 9.35
C LYS A 792 -17.67 -10.99 9.38
N LEU A 793 -18.76 -11.26 8.68
CA LEU A 793 -20.03 -10.58 8.84
C LEU A 793 -21.07 -11.64 9.20
N ASN A 794 -21.68 -11.51 10.38
CA ASN A 794 -22.62 -12.51 10.89
C ASN A 794 -23.81 -11.88 11.64
N VAL A 795 -24.36 -10.81 11.08
CA VAL A 795 -25.51 -10.07 11.63
C VAL A 795 -26.62 -9.94 10.59
N GLY A 796 -27.87 -9.90 11.04
CA GLY A 796 -29.03 -9.72 10.16
C GLY A 796 -29.12 -10.78 9.05
N PRO A 797 -29.39 -10.38 7.79
CA PRO A 797 -29.44 -11.30 6.65
C PRO A 797 -28.05 -11.78 6.19
N TYR A 798 -26.98 -11.11 6.61
CA TYR A 798 -25.61 -11.33 6.11
C TYR A 798 -24.87 -12.46 6.82
N LYS A 799 -25.58 -13.49 7.30
CA LYS A 799 -24.97 -14.58 8.05
C LYS A 799 -23.96 -15.36 7.20
N ASN A 800 -22.85 -15.76 7.82
CA ASN A 800 -21.75 -16.46 7.17
C ASN A 800 -21.21 -15.76 5.91
N GLN A 801 -21.06 -14.43 5.96
CA GLN A 801 -20.37 -13.67 4.90
C GLN A 801 -19.10 -13.02 5.45
N MET A 802 -18.38 -12.31 4.58
CA MET A 802 -17.19 -11.55 4.93
C MET A 802 -17.35 -10.08 4.59
N ILE A 803 -16.53 -9.27 5.23
CA ILE A 803 -16.31 -7.87 4.90
C ILE A 803 -14.80 -7.59 4.88
N HIS A 804 -14.40 -6.52 4.20
CA HIS A 804 -13.05 -5.99 4.33
C HIS A 804 -13.03 -4.47 4.18
N GLY A 805 -12.07 -3.82 4.83
CA GLY A 805 -11.82 -2.40 4.64
C GLY A 805 -11.06 -2.10 3.34
N ASP A 806 -10.91 -0.82 3.03
CA ASP A 806 -9.97 -0.31 2.03
C ASP A 806 -9.43 1.04 2.47
N VAL A 807 -8.12 1.24 2.35
CA VAL A 807 -7.45 2.47 2.77
C VAL A 807 -7.62 3.59 1.75
N THR A 808 -7.63 3.27 0.45
CA THR A 808 -7.58 4.25 -0.64
C THR A 808 -8.95 4.49 -1.27
N HIS A 809 -9.61 3.42 -1.75
CA HIS A 809 -10.99 3.49 -2.24
C HIS A 809 -11.97 3.80 -1.08
N GLY A 810 -11.56 3.51 0.16
CA GLY A 810 -12.30 3.88 1.36
C GLY A 810 -13.53 3.02 1.62
N GLY A 811 -13.97 2.97 2.88
CA GLY A 811 -15.17 2.23 3.27
C GLY A 811 -14.97 0.73 3.39
N ILE A 812 -16.06 0.01 3.61
CA ILE A 812 -16.09 -1.45 3.77
C ILE A 812 -16.82 -2.05 2.56
N LYS A 813 -16.32 -3.18 2.06
CA LYS A 813 -16.94 -4.01 1.03
C LYS A 813 -17.41 -5.31 1.65
N ARG A 814 -18.43 -5.92 1.06
CA ARG A 814 -18.98 -7.20 1.48
C ARG A 814 -18.61 -8.27 0.48
N VAL A 815 -18.24 -9.45 0.97
CA VAL A 815 -17.88 -10.61 0.15
C VAL A 815 -18.78 -11.77 0.54
N PHE A 816 -19.54 -12.25 -0.43
CA PHE A 816 -20.18 -13.56 -0.36
C PHE A 816 -19.20 -14.60 -0.92
N ALA A 817 -18.94 -15.67 -0.18
CA ALA A 817 -18.09 -16.77 -0.61
C ALA A 817 -18.86 -18.08 -0.55
N GLU A 818 -18.65 -18.93 -1.55
CA GLU A 818 -19.19 -20.28 -1.63
C GLU A 818 -18.09 -21.27 -2.03
N LYS A 819 -18.33 -22.57 -1.81
CA LYS A 819 -17.44 -23.65 -2.23
C LYS A 819 -17.97 -24.28 -3.51
N VAL A 820 -17.20 -24.21 -4.58
CA VAL A 820 -17.45 -24.94 -5.83
C VAL A 820 -16.34 -25.98 -5.99
N ASN A 821 -16.71 -27.26 -6.04
CA ASN A 821 -15.78 -28.39 -6.05
C ASN A 821 -14.73 -28.32 -4.91
N GLY A 822 -15.16 -27.88 -3.72
CA GLY A 822 -14.31 -27.76 -2.53
C GLY A 822 -13.43 -26.50 -2.44
N ALA A 823 -13.34 -25.69 -3.51
CA ALA A 823 -12.57 -24.45 -3.52
C ALA A 823 -13.46 -23.21 -3.35
N TYR A 824 -12.98 -22.19 -2.63
CA TYR A 824 -13.71 -20.94 -2.49
C TYR A 824 -13.68 -20.12 -3.78
N GLN A 825 -14.85 -19.57 -4.11
CA GLN A 825 -15.04 -18.48 -5.06
C GLN A 825 -16.26 -17.66 -4.62
N GLY A 826 -16.54 -16.50 -5.22
CA GLY A 826 -17.67 -15.71 -4.74
C GLY A 826 -17.84 -14.36 -5.40
N ALA A 827 -18.63 -13.49 -4.77
CA ALA A 827 -18.90 -12.13 -5.24
C ALA A 827 -18.54 -11.08 -4.20
N VAL A 828 -18.00 -9.97 -4.68
CA VAL A 828 -17.83 -8.74 -3.89
C VAL A 828 -18.91 -7.71 -4.25
N PHE A 829 -19.36 -6.97 -3.24
CA PHE A 829 -20.36 -5.92 -3.32
C PHE A 829 -19.85 -4.65 -2.62
N ARG A 830 -20.31 -3.48 -3.09
CA ARG A 830 -20.23 -2.26 -2.29
C ARG A 830 -21.07 -2.47 -1.03
N PHE A 831 -20.61 -1.96 0.12
CA PHE A 831 -21.34 -2.15 1.37
C PHE A 831 -21.54 -0.84 2.15
N THR A 832 -20.47 -0.19 2.61
CA THR A 832 -20.61 1.08 3.33
C THR A 832 -19.52 2.07 2.94
N GLN A 833 -19.91 3.33 2.86
CA GLN A 833 -19.01 4.48 2.81
C GLN A 833 -19.38 5.45 3.93
N GLY A 834 -19.09 6.75 3.79
CA GLY A 834 -19.42 7.76 4.79
C GLY A 834 -18.57 7.73 6.07
N LEU A 835 -17.49 6.94 6.09
CA LEU A 835 -16.56 6.86 7.22
C LEU A 835 -15.59 8.05 7.23
N GLU A 836 -14.96 8.29 8.39
CA GLU A 836 -14.10 9.47 8.61
C GLU A 836 -12.70 9.36 7.98
N ALA A 837 -12.23 8.14 7.69
CA ALA A 837 -10.89 7.85 7.17
C ALA A 837 -10.87 6.59 6.27
N GLY A 838 -9.72 6.33 5.63
CA GLY A 838 -9.44 5.04 4.99
C GLY A 838 -9.44 3.91 6.02
N VAL A 839 -10.02 2.75 5.71
CA VAL A 839 -10.21 1.67 6.70
C VAL A 839 -9.03 0.72 6.67
N ASN A 840 -8.31 0.59 7.78
CA ASN A 840 -7.14 -0.29 7.91
C ASN A 840 -7.44 -1.58 8.68
N ARG A 841 -8.18 -1.48 9.79
CA ARG A 841 -8.40 -2.58 10.73
C ARG A 841 -9.87 -2.70 11.09
N LEU A 842 -10.31 -3.93 11.30
CA LEU A 842 -11.68 -4.27 11.67
C LEU A 842 -11.66 -5.26 12.83
N ALA A 843 -12.44 -5.00 13.88
CA ALA A 843 -12.59 -5.94 14.99
C ALA A 843 -14.03 -5.91 15.50
N TRP A 844 -14.60 -7.08 15.77
CA TRP A 844 -15.88 -7.16 16.48
C TRP A 844 -15.62 -7.03 17.97
N GLY A 845 -16.28 -6.06 18.61
CA GLY A 845 -16.20 -5.87 20.05
C GLY A 845 -17.14 -6.82 20.80
N PRO A 846 -16.92 -6.99 22.12
CA PRO A 846 -17.80 -7.80 22.97
C PRO A 846 -19.21 -7.22 23.10
N ASP A 847 -19.42 -5.94 22.74
CA ASP A 847 -20.73 -5.30 22.66
C ASP A 847 -21.52 -5.68 21.38
N GLY A 848 -20.95 -6.52 20.52
CA GLY A 848 -21.54 -6.93 19.25
C GLY A 848 -21.46 -5.88 18.13
N SER A 849 -20.72 -4.78 18.34
CA SER A 849 -20.47 -3.77 17.32
C SER A 849 -19.20 -4.07 16.53
N LEU A 850 -19.15 -3.61 15.28
CA LEU A 850 -17.94 -3.64 14.45
C LEU A 850 -17.14 -2.35 14.66
N TYR A 851 -15.94 -2.46 15.23
CA TYR A 851 -15.00 -1.36 15.40
C TYR A 851 -14.12 -1.22 14.15
N ILE A 852 -13.88 0.02 13.77
CA ILE A 852 -13.26 0.43 12.51
C ILE A 852 -12.08 1.32 12.81
N GLY A 853 -10.88 0.84 12.49
CA GLY A 853 -9.63 1.57 12.61
C GLY A 853 -9.30 2.28 11.32
N GLY A 854 -9.25 3.60 11.40
CA GLY A 854 -8.90 4.49 10.31
C GLY A 854 -7.39 4.75 10.21
N VAL A 855 -6.88 4.83 9.00
CA VAL A 855 -5.52 5.30 8.69
C VAL A 855 -5.55 6.12 7.40
N GLY A 856 -4.60 7.04 7.27
CA GLY A 856 -4.35 7.74 6.03
C GLY A 856 -3.09 8.58 6.07
N SER A 857 -2.53 8.79 4.90
CA SER A 857 -1.41 9.67 4.59
C SER A 857 -1.72 10.40 3.28
N THR A 858 -0.77 11.19 2.80
CA THR A 858 -0.81 11.87 1.50
C THR A 858 -0.76 10.87 0.32
N GLY A 859 -0.95 11.37 -0.90
CA GLY A 859 -0.95 10.56 -2.13
C GLY A 859 -2.05 9.48 -2.15
N ASN A 860 -1.67 8.25 -2.49
CA ASN A 860 -2.57 7.09 -2.55
C ASN A 860 -2.62 6.28 -1.24
N TRP A 861 -2.01 6.75 -0.14
CA TRP A 861 -2.00 6.07 1.17
C TRP A 861 -3.13 6.55 2.08
N GLY A 862 -4.26 6.93 1.52
CA GLY A 862 -5.43 7.39 2.25
C GLY A 862 -6.64 7.56 1.33
N HIS A 863 -7.79 7.79 1.93
CA HIS A 863 -9.02 8.06 1.20
C HIS A 863 -9.13 9.57 0.95
N THR A 864 -9.21 9.96 -0.32
CA THR A 864 -9.27 11.37 -0.74
C THR A 864 -10.38 12.13 -0.02
N GLY A 865 -10.05 13.30 0.54
CA GLY A 865 -11.00 14.16 1.26
C GLY A 865 -11.42 13.67 2.64
N LYS A 866 -10.70 12.69 3.21
CA LYS A 866 -10.95 12.13 4.55
C LYS A 866 -9.79 12.39 5.51
N LEU A 867 -10.00 12.09 6.78
CA LEU A 867 -8.97 12.22 7.82
C LEU A 867 -7.86 11.18 7.63
N GLY A 868 -6.65 11.51 8.07
CA GLY A 868 -5.51 10.59 8.12
C GLY A 868 -5.52 9.62 9.31
N TYR A 869 -6.56 9.68 10.14
CA TYR A 869 -6.72 8.92 11.39
C TYR A 869 -8.20 8.63 11.61
N GLY A 870 -8.51 7.62 12.43
CA GLY A 870 -9.90 7.42 12.84
C GLY A 870 -10.13 6.18 13.70
N LEU A 871 -11.20 6.22 14.48
CA LEU A 871 -11.67 5.08 15.27
C LEU A 871 -13.16 5.22 15.51
N GLN A 872 -13.94 4.48 14.73
CA GLN A 872 -15.41 4.52 14.74
C GLN A 872 -15.97 3.13 15.03
N LYS A 873 -17.26 3.03 15.34
CA LYS A 873 -17.95 1.74 15.41
C LYS A 873 -19.30 1.77 14.69
N LEU A 874 -19.63 0.65 14.05
CA LEU A 874 -20.91 0.37 13.43
C LEU A 874 -21.68 -0.65 14.26
N THR A 875 -22.85 -0.25 14.75
CA THR A 875 -23.77 -1.13 15.48
C THR A 875 -24.93 -1.52 14.58
N PHE A 876 -25.20 -2.81 14.43
CA PHE A 876 -26.32 -3.29 13.63
C PHE A 876 -27.65 -2.85 14.25
N ASN A 877 -28.52 -2.21 13.47
CA ASN A 877 -29.73 -1.53 13.97
C ASN A 877 -31.05 -2.18 13.51
N ASN A 878 -30.98 -3.35 12.86
CA ASN A 878 -32.12 -4.10 12.30
C ASN A 878 -32.92 -3.38 11.19
N LYS A 879 -32.52 -2.21 10.71
CA LYS A 879 -33.17 -1.58 9.55
C LYS A 879 -32.80 -2.37 8.29
N ALA A 880 -33.78 -2.72 7.47
CA ALA A 880 -33.53 -3.40 6.21
C ALA A 880 -32.92 -2.43 5.18
N ALA A 881 -32.07 -2.96 4.30
CA ALA A 881 -31.64 -2.32 3.07
C ALA A 881 -31.90 -3.30 1.93
N PHE A 882 -32.50 -2.83 0.85
CA PHE A 882 -32.77 -3.67 -0.32
C PHE A 882 -31.53 -3.74 -1.21
N GLU A 883 -30.97 -4.94 -1.37
CA GLU A 883 -29.75 -5.18 -2.15
C GLU A 883 -29.58 -6.68 -2.50
N MET A 884 -28.60 -6.98 -3.36
CA MET A 884 -28.18 -8.35 -3.63
C MET A 884 -27.53 -8.96 -2.38
N LEU A 885 -28.18 -9.92 -1.72
CA LEU A 885 -27.63 -10.65 -0.59
C LEU A 885 -26.52 -11.63 -1.00
N ALA A 886 -26.69 -12.35 -2.11
CA ALA A 886 -25.71 -13.31 -2.60
C ALA A 886 -25.80 -13.47 -4.12
N VAL A 887 -24.69 -13.86 -4.76
CA VAL A 887 -24.65 -14.31 -6.15
C VAL A 887 -24.01 -15.68 -6.14
N ARG A 888 -24.67 -16.69 -6.71
CA ARG A 888 -24.20 -18.08 -6.76
C ARG A 888 -23.98 -18.53 -8.19
N ALA A 889 -22.88 -19.24 -8.44
CA ALA A 889 -22.68 -19.89 -9.73
C ALA A 889 -23.68 -21.05 -9.93
N LYS A 890 -24.15 -21.21 -11.16
CA LYS A 890 -24.90 -22.37 -11.64
C LYS A 890 -24.17 -22.95 -12.85
N SER A 891 -24.56 -24.15 -13.29
CA SER A 891 -23.92 -24.82 -14.42
C SER A 891 -24.05 -24.06 -15.75
N ASP A 892 -25.09 -23.22 -15.89
CA ASP A 892 -25.41 -22.47 -17.10
C ASP A 892 -25.71 -20.98 -16.85
N GLY A 893 -25.28 -20.45 -15.70
CA GLY A 893 -25.46 -19.04 -15.38
C GLY A 893 -25.27 -18.72 -13.89
N VAL A 894 -26.09 -17.81 -13.36
CA VAL A 894 -25.98 -17.34 -11.96
C VAL A 894 -27.35 -17.23 -11.28
N GLU A 895 -27.39 -17.36 -9.96
CA GLU A 895 -28.55 -17.04 -9.11
C GLU A 895 -28.22 -15.84 -8.24
N ILE A 896 -29.03 -14.80 -8.33
CA ILE A 896 -28.97 -13.59 -7.51
C ILE A 896 -30.03 -13.74 -6.41
N GLU A 897 -29.63 -13.63 -5.15
CA GLU A 897 -30.52 -13.58 -3.99
C GLU A 897 -30.57 -12.16 -3.44
N PHE A 898 -31.75 -11.70 -3.01
CA PHE A 898 -32.01 -10.36 -2.48
C PHE A 898 -32.35 -10.41 -0.99
N THR A 899 -32.09 -9.31 -0.29
CA THR A 899 -32.45 -9.14 1.14
C THR A 899 -33.97 -9.06 1.36
N GLU A 900 -34.72 -8.52 0.39
CA GLU A 900 -36.18 -8.42 0.38
C GLU A 900 -36.76 -9.01 -0.92
N PRO A 901 -38.04 -9.46 -0.93
CA PRO A 901 -38.71 -9.90 -2.15
C PRO A 901 -38.78 -8.77 -3.19
N LEU A 902 -38.63 -9.11 -4.47
CA LEU A 902 -38.90 -8.20 -5.59
C LEU A 902 -40.40 -7.91 -5.68
N LYS A 903 -40.76 -6.67 -6.05
CA LYS A 903 -42.15 -6.32 -6.40
C LYS A 903 -42.67 -7.21 -7.53
N GLU A 904 -43.97 -7.47 -7.55
CA GLU A 904 -44.63 -8.24 -8.63
C GLU A 904 -44.34 -7.63 -10.01
N GLY A 905 -44.00 -8.48 -11.00
CA GLY A 905 -43.63 -8.07 -12.36
C GLY A 905 -42.24 -7.45 -12.54
N VAL A 906 -41.47 -7.27 -11.45
CA VAL A 906 -40.11 -6.69 -11.46
C VAL A 906 -39.04 -7.79 -11.50
N GLY A 907 -37.96 -7.55 -12.25
CA GLY A 907 -36.82 -8.47 -12.34
C GLY A 907 -37.07 -9.68 -13.26
N GLU A 908 -38.08 -9.58 -14.13
CA GLU A 908 -38.46 -10.66 -15.05
C GLU A 908 -37.88 -10.43 -16.46
N LYS A 909 -37.27 -9.26 -16.73
CA LYS A 909 -36.77 -8.88 -18.05
C LYS A 909 -35.26 -9.02 -18.13
N ALA A 910 -34.76 -9.56 -19.23
CA ALA A 910 -33.32 -9.61 -19.51
C ALA A 910 -32.66 -8.21 -19.46
N SER A 911 -33.39 -7.16 -19.87
CA SER A 911 -32.92 -5.76 -19.83
C SER A 911 -32.73 -5.19 -18.43
N ASP A 912 -33.16 -5.89 -17.38
CA ASP A 912 -32.91 -5.49 -15.99
C ASP A 912 -31.47 -5.83 -15.55
N TYR A 913 -30.73 -6.60 -16.36
CA TYR A 913 -29.43 -7.18 -16.01
C TYR A 913 -28.37 -6.88 -17.08
N GLY A 914 -27.43 -5.99 -16.76
CA GLY A 914 -26.20 -5.80 -17.52
C GLY A 914 -25.15 -6.81 -17.07
N ILE A 915 -24.73 -7.73 -17.95
CA ILE A 915 -23.75 -8.77 -17.61
C ILE A 915 -22.52 -8.64 -18.51
N ARG A 916 -21.35 -8.59 -17.88
CA ARG A 916 -20.03 -8.63 -18.56
C ARG A 916 -19.16 -9.71 -17.95
N GLN A 917 -18.17 -10.18 -18.70
CA GLN A 917 -17.10 -10.99 -18.13
C GLN A 917 -15.73 -10.53 -18.61
N TRP A 918 -14.67 -10.84 -17.85
CA TRP A 918 -13.27 -10.65 -18.24
C TRP A 918 -12.34 -11.48 -17.34
N TRP A 919 -11.06 -11.58 -17.70
CA TRP A 919 -10.00 -12.04 -16.81
C TRP A 919 -8.84 -11.05 -16.80
N PHE A 920 -8.00 -11.11 -15.77
CA PHE A 920 -6.87 -10.19 -15.60
C PHE A 920 -5.55 -10.83 -16.04
N LYS A 921 -4.80 -10.18 -16.93
CA LYS A 921 -3.48 -10.64 -17.36
C LYS A 921 -2.37 -10.07 -16.46
N PRO A 922 -1.59 -10.89 -15.75
CA PRO A 922 -0.39 -10.42 -15.06
C PRO A 922 0.65 -9.86 -16.04
N THR A 923 1.16 -8.67 -15.79
CA THR A 923 2.24 -8.03 -16.56
C THR A 923 3.32 -7.50 -15.63
N GLY A 924 4.46 -7.06 -16.18
CA GLY A 924 5.49 -6.37 -15.39
C GLY A 924 5.14 -4.92 -15.05
N ASP A 925 4.09 -4.37 -15.66
CA ASP A 925 3.56 -3.04 -15.38
C ASP A 925 2.72 -3.05 -14.10
N TYR A 926 2.44 -1.87 -13.56
CA TYR A 926 1.53 -1.77 -12.41
C TYR A 926 0.10 -2.12 -12.83
N GLY A 927 -0.46 -3.18 -12.24
CA GLY A 927 -1.77 -3.71 -12.60
C GLY A 927 -1.72 -4.49 -13.92
N GLY A 928 -2.87 -4.97 -14.38
CA GLY A 928 -2.95 -5.74 -15.62
C GLY A 928 -4.25 -5.49 -16.37
N PRO A 929 -4.23 -5.58 -17.71
CA PRO A 929 -5.41 -5.32 -18.51
C PRO A 929 -6.48 -6.38 -18.27
N LYS A 930 -7.75 -5.94 -18.39
CA LYS A 930 -8.89 -6.85 -18.57
C LYS A 930 -8.82 -7.42 -19.99
N LEU A 931 -8.82 -8.74 -20.09
CA LEU A 931 -8.92 -9.48 -21.34
C LEU A 931 -10.24 -10.22 -21.41
N ASP A 932 -10.69 -10.51 -22.63
CA ASP A 932 -12.02 -11.06 -22.91
C ASP A 932 -13.15 -10.21 -22.28
N ASP A 933 -12.98 -8.89 -22.25
CA ASP A 933 -14.00 -7.98 -21.72
C ASP A 933 -15.19 -7.88 -22.68
N GLU A 934 -16.20 -8.71 -22.42
CA GLU A 934 -17.34 -8.91 -23.33
C GLU A 934 -18.67 -8.95 -22.58
N ASN A 935 -19.74 -8.50 -23.24
CA ASN A 935 -21.10 -8.60 -22.73
C ASN A 935 -21.60 -10.06 -22.85
N LEU A 936 -22.28 -10.56 -21.83
CA LEU A 936 -22.96 -11.85 -21.86
C LEU A 936 -24.46 -11.69 -22.09
N ASN A 937 -25.00 -12.46 -23.03
CA ASN A 937 -26.43 -12.45 -23.31
C ASN A 937 -27.19 -13.27 -22.26
N VAL A 938 -28.22 -12.65 -21.66
CA VAL A 938 -29.17 -13.30 -20.75
C VAL A 938 -30.22 -14.03 -21.57
N LYS A 939 -30.13 -15.37 -21.63
CA LYS A 939 -31.04 -16.21 -22.42
C LYS A 939 -32.43 -16.33 -21.79
N SER A 940 -32.48 -16.43 -20.46
CA SER A 940 -33.73 -16.53 -19.71
C SER A 940 -33.54 -15.99 -18.29
N VAL A 941 -34.65 -15.51 -17.73
CA VAL A 941 -34.75 -14.97 -16.38
C VAL A 941 -35.85 -15.74 -15.66
N LYS A 942 -35.56 -16.28 -14.48
CA LYS A 942 -36.54 -16.98 -13.64
C LYS A 942 -36.55 -16.38 -12.25
N VAL A 943 -37.67 -15.75 -11.89
CA VAL A 943 -37.92 -15.29 -10.52
C VAL A 943 -38.49 -16.44 -9.70
N SER A 944 -37.95 -16.65 -8.51
CA SER A 944 -38.42 -17.64 -7.53
C SER A 944 -39.80 -17.30 -6.96
N ALA A 945 -40.47 -18.29 -6.38
CA ALA A 945 -41.83 -18.14 -5.84
C ALA A 945 -41.90 -17.12 -4.69
N ASP A 946 -40.89 -17.06 -3.82
CA ASP A 946 -40.79 -16.05 -2.75
C ASP A 946 -40.26 -14.70 -3.25
N ARG A 947 -39.97 -14.60 -4.56
CA ARG A 947 -39.41 -13.45 -5.27
C ARG A 947 -38.11 -12.91 -4.66
N LYS A 948 -37.42 -13.68 -3.83
CA LYS A 948 -36.12 -13.30 -3.25
C LYS A 948 -34.94 -13.73 -4.10
N LYS A 949 -35.17 -14.58 -5.10
CA LYS A 949 -34.13 -15.08 -6.00
C LYS A 949 -34.48 -14.90 -7.46
N VAL A 950 -33.48 -14.58 -8.26
CA VAL A 950 -33.53 -14.56 -9.73
C VAL A 950 -32.43 -15.44 -10.28
N THR A 951 -32.77 -16.40 -11.12
CA THR A 951 -31.80 -17.20 -11.87
C THR A 951 -31.70 -16.65 -13.30
N LEU A 952 -30.47 -16.35 -13.71
CA LEU A 952 -30.12 -15.90 -15.05
C LEU A 952 -29.40 -17.03 -15.77
N GLN A 953 -29.92 -17.44 -16.94
CA GLN A 953 -29.19 -18.33 -17.84
C GLN A 953 -28.31 -17.48 -18.78
N LEU A 954 -27.00 -17.74 -18.79
CA LEU A 954 -26.02 -16.93 -19.51
C LEU A 954 -25.41 -17.69 -20.68
N ALA A 955 -25.32 -17.05 -21.84
CA ALA A 955 -24.61 -17.61 -22.99
C ALA A 955 -23.10 -17.30 -22.90
N GLY A 956 -22.24 -18.31 -22.99
CA GLY A 956 -20.79 -18.10 -23.15
C GLY A 956 -20.01 -17.78 -21.87
N MET A 957 -20.56 -18.11 -20.70
CA MET A 957 -19.88 -17.99 -19.42
C MET A 957 -18.59 -18.83 -19.39
N LYS A 958 -17.47 -18.22 -18.99
CA LYS A 958 -16.16 -18.88 -18.94
C LYS A 958 -15.66 -19.05 -17.50
N ALA A 959 -14.93 -20.13 -17.25
CA ALA A 959 -14.15 -20.29 -16.02
C ALA A 959 -12.93 -19.35 -16.03
N ARG A 960 -12.39 -19.06 -14.85
CA ARG A 960 -11.29 -18.11 -14.59
C ARG A 960 -11.58 -16.66 -15.02
N HIS A 961 -12.85 -16.28 -15.04
CA HIS A 961 -13.30 -14.93 -15.37
C HIS A 961 -14.05 -14.32 -14.19
N VAL A 962 -13.96 -12.99 -14.05
CA VAL A 962 -14.92 -12.21 -13.29
C VAL A 962 -16.17 -12.04 -14.15
N VAL A 963 -17.34 -12.35 -13.59
CA VAL A 963 -18.66 -12.04 -14.12
C VAL A 963 -19.18 -10.83 -13.36
N TYR A 964 -19.24 -9.69 -14.05
CA TYR A 964 -19.80 -8.45 -13.53
C TYR A 964 -21.28 -8.39 -13.80
N ILE A 965 -22.03 -8.05 -12.77
CA ILE A 965 -23.49 -7.94 -12.76
C ILE A 965 -23.85 -6.53 -12.38
N HIS A 966 -24.61 -5.86 -13.23
CA HIS A 966 -25.18 -4.54 -12.98
C HIS A 966 -26.70 -4.61 -13.08
N LEU A 967 -27.38 -4.25 -11.99
CA LEU A 967 -28.83 -4.21 -11.92
C LEU A 967 -29.35 -2.84 -12.34
N ASN A 968 -30.39 -2.82 -13.16
CA ASN A 968 -31.03 -1.58 -13.55
C ASN A 968 -31.77 -0.94 -12.35
N LYS A 969 -31.18 0.09 -11.75
CA LYS A 969 -31.73 0.80 -10.59
C LYS A 969 -33.14 1.36 -10.81
N LYS A 970 -33.50 1.69 -12.06
CA LYS A 970 -34.80 2.30 -12.38
C LYS A 970 -35.94 1.28 -12.39
N THR A 971 -35.63 0.00 -12.56
CA THR A 971 -36.64 -1.06 -12.69
C THR A 971 -36.65 -2.00 -11.50
N ILE A 972 -35.47 -2.30 -10.93
CA ILE A 972 -35.34 -3.22 -9.78
C ILE A 972 -35.68 -2.49 -8.48
N VAL A 973 -36.81 -2.89 -7.87
CA VAL A 973 -37.36 -2.35 -6.63
C VAL A 973 -37.95 -3.49 -5.78
N SER A 974 -37.85 -3.37 -4.46
CA SER A 974 -38.43 -4.35 -3.54
C SER A 974 -39.96 -4.30 -3.53
N GLN A 975 -40.60 -5.32 -2.97
CA GLN A 975 -42.03 -5.36 -2.71
C GLN A 975 -42.50 -4.20 -1.82
N SER A 976 -41.65 -3.72 -0.92
CA SER A 976 -41.90 -2.56 -0.05
C SER A 976 -41.71 -1.20 -0.74
N GLY A 977 -41.20 -1.19 -1.98
CA GLY A 977 -40.90 0.03 -2.72
C GLY A 977 -39.49 0.59 -2.47
N ALA A 978 -38.63 -0.14 -1.77
CA ALA A 978 -37.26 0.27 -1.50
C ALA A 978 -36.38 0.15 -2.76
N GLU A 979 -35.55 1.17 -3.00
CA GLU A 979 -34.55 1.18 -4.06
C GLU A 979 -33.31 0.36 -3.67
N LEU A 980 -32.56 -0.09 -4.68
CA LEU A 980 -31.29 -0.77 -4.48
C LEU A 980 -30.27 0.14 -3.77
N TRP A 981 -29.69 -0.37 -2.68
CA TRP A 981 -28.57 0.26 -2.00
C TRP A 981 -27.31 0.28 -2.89
N SER A 982 -27.02 -0.84 -3.56
CA SER A 982 -25.99 -0.92 -4.61
C SER A 982 -26.46 -1.83 -5.74
N THR A 983 -26.05 -1.50 -6.96
CA THR A 983 -26.50 -2.18 -8.19
C THR A 983 -25.48 -3.18 -8.74
N GLU A 984 -24.27 -3.24 -8.18
CA GLU A 984 -23.13 -3.94 -8.79
C GLU A 984 -22.66 -5.13 -7.96
N ALA A 985 -22.26 -6.20 -8.65
CA ALA A 985 -21.54 -7.33 -8.08
C ALA A 985 -20.45 -7.82 -9.05
N TRP A 986 -19.29 -8.18 -8.50
CA TRP A 986 -18.20 -8.81 -9.25
C TRP A 986 -18.04 -10.25 -8.76
N TYR A 987 -18.60 -11.20 -9.48
CA TYR A 987 -18.51 -12.62 -9.15
C TYR A 987 -17.28 -13.24 -9.81
N ASN A 988 -16.36 -13.82 -9.05
CA ASN A 988 -15.19 -14.49 -9.61
C ASN A 988 -15.50 -15.98 -9.90
N MET A 989 -15.68 -16.32 -11.17
CA MET A 989 -15.98 -17.67 -11.65
C MET A 989 -14.69 -18.48 -11.83
N ASN A 990 -14.07 -18.95 -10.75
CA ASN A 990 -12.88 -19.80 -10.87
C ASN A 990 -13.20 -21.13 -11.56
N GLN A 991 -14.31 -21.75 -11.17
CA GLN A 991 -14.85 -22.98 -11.74
C GLN A 991 -16.35 -22.83 -11.96
N ILE A 992 -16.84 -23.43 -13.05
CA ILE A 992 -18.28 -23.57 -13.30
C ILE A 992 -18.75 -24.85 -12.59
N PRO A 993 -19.79 -24.80 -11.75
CA PRO A 993 -20.36 -26.00 -11.13
C PRO A 993 -20.76 -27.03 -12.18
N GLY A 994 -20.54 -28.32 -11.88
CA GLY A 994 -21.08 -29.40 -12.71
C GLY A 994 -22.61 -29.33 -12.79
N SER A 995 -23.18 -29.88 -13.87
CA SER A 995 -24.61 -30.17 -13.91
C SER A 995 -24.94 -31.17 -12.81
N ILE A 996 -25.74 -30.77 -11.83
CA ILE A 996 -26.29 -31.67 -10.80
C ILE A 996 -27.35 -32.55 -11.43
#